data_AF-A0AAU9AQC8-F1
#
_entry.id   AF-A0AAU9AQC8-F1
#
_cell.length_a   1.000
_cell.length_b   1.000
_cell.length_c   1.000
_cell.angle_alpha   90.00
_cell.angle_beta   90.00
_cell.angle_gamma   90.00
#
_symmetry.space_group_name_H-M   'P 1'
#
loop_
_entity.id
_entity.type
_entity.pdbx_description
1 polymer ?
#
loop_
_entity_poly.entity_id
_entity_poly.type
_entity_poly.pdbx_seq_one_letter_code
_entity_poly.pdbx_strand_id
1 'polypeptide(L)'
;MLLLDSRSREINGISVFPDHADPEQWYYMPLNPHLTTVRDNALGLDVPQFLLIGFRGDAGTGGFLNFDCNLGASQKQIDDLAREIANSENLRNKPRIAPVPLEEGAVKLMMLGKASGDTAPTPGAGPQFVLKIDQSAKPALYGANQAAFSVRLDQDGYTVMEQCLGGEILPVAVIYSLDFLGLRPAYNINLKIDWDRVQKHMDESFSGGNIFFSTEIGKAVDELVESRAIVLESDTFVAESEDTKGIIDRRDAALAQVRNMVTDAFFQPSLPPWTPEKKSDFEAGLDALGKFASRSAAMAAGGPIGALLPSFSYKRMDYKRVDKKKLNVNFSERVAVKRSIYPQGHLAALFKTIREGGVPRDRLVKQISLDNDFFKKRRVKVISRADLAADDIGSINVRVRYGDKAQNALLGASQGDASFEWLSQLDKGQMKRDVQVEYEVSFKGVDAAERPTKLKSKPQSFDVENIEIIPRDLYAINTVPVLAENFPWERYSSVDVFLRYRDPANKINQNDLVRLTKDSPSGAWKMFVMDASKTGYEVRIVYHGLSGGDTVRDWAPLDEPQVSVRNPFPTRRVVQVVPNFNWNDVQEVFVDLRYSDKANNVLEEMQMSFQEGAASQVFAVDLRNPEVKGVYYSVSILYKDGRDVEEIPESVTNSNRIMLKAGMKGRRIVTVKPPLDFAKRKMRRVKVSLRFEDFAGGLSFAEDFDFDNAQASGEFEYDYLDPARMRYEYKASYLLENGTNKSVNWAPNDTTDLVLKMP
;
A
#
# COMPACT_ATOMS: atom_id res chain seq x y z
N MET A 1 61.35 -46.03 -11.16
CA MET A 1 60.72 -45.52 -9.92
C MET A 1 61.58 -44.39 -9.38
N LEU A 2 60.98 -43.29 -8.90
CA LEU A 2 61.71 -42.17 -8.32
C LEU A 2 62.49 -42.57 -7.05
N LEU A 3 63.68 -42.01 -6.89
CA LEU A 3 64.65 -42.33 -5.84
C LEU A 3 64.84 -41.12 -4.92
N LEU A 4 64.70 -41.36 -3.62
CA LEU A 4 64.77 -40.33 -2.58
C LEU A 4 66.19 -40.22 -1.98
N ASP A 5 67.18 -40.00 -2.83
CA ASP A 5 68.58 -39.78 -2.42
C ASP A 5 68.95 -38.28 -2.34
N SER A 6 70.20 -37.98 -2.00
CA SER A 6 70.74 -36.62 -1.84
C SER A 6 70.73 -35.74 -3.10
N ARG A 7 70.39 -36.29 -4.27
CA ARG A 7 70.17 -35.52 -5.50
C ARG A 7 68.73 -35.00 -5.61
N SER A 8 67.81 -35.50 -4.79
CA SER A 8 66.46 -34.95 -4.65
C SER A 8 66.55 -33.52 -4.10
N ARG A 9 66.09 -32.53 -4.86
CA ARG A 9 66.27 -31.11 -4.55
C ARG A 9 65.14 -30.25 -5.08
N GLU A 10 65.09 -28.99 -4.68
CA GLU A 10 64.25 -27.98 -5.32
C GLU A 10 65.06 -27.20 -6.36
N ILE A 11 64.44 -26.94 -7.51
CA ILE A 11 64.93 -26.05 -8.55
C ILE A 11 63.78 -25.08 -8.90
N ASN A 12 64.00 -23.78 -8.70
CA ASN A 12 63.08 -22.71 -9.10
C ASN A 12 61.59 -22.91 -8.69
N GLY A 13 61.31 -23.34 -7.45
CA GLY A 13 59.94 -23.60 -6.95
C GLY A 13 59.36 -24.97 -7.30
N ILE A 14 60.17 -25.87 -7.87
CA ILE A 14 59.78 -27.21 -8.31
C ILE A 14 60.69 -28.25 -7.65
N SER A 15 60.12 -29.19 -6.90
CA SER A 15 60.86 -30.35 -6.38
C SER A 15 61.18 -31.34 -7.50
N VAL A 16 62.39 -31.88 -7.51
CA VAL A 16 62.84 -32.89 -8.48
C VAL A 16 63.49 -34.10 -7.82
N PHE A 17 63.29 -35.26 -8.47
CA PHE A 17 63.72 -36.57 -7.98
C PHE A 17 64.29 -37.40 -9.15
N PRO A 18 65.49 -37.98 -9.04
CA PRO A 18 66.02 -38.91 -10.06
C PRO A 18 65.23 -40.22 -10.10
N ASP A 19 65.32 -40.98 -11.20
CA ASP A 19 64.92 -42.39 -11.20
C ASP A 19 66.01 -43.29 -10.58
N HIS A 20 65.59 -44.40 -9.96
CA HIS A 20 66.46 -45.38 -9.34
C HIS A 20 67.35 -46.20 -10.31
N ALA A 21 67.04 -46.20 -11.61
CA ALA A 21 67.64 -47.10 -12.60
C ALA A 21 68.03 -46.42 -13.92
N ASP A 22 67.32 -45.38 -14.35
CA ASP A 22 67.68 -44.58 -15.54
C ASP A 22 68.19 -43.19 -15.09
N PRO A 23 69.50 -42.88 -15.24
CA PRO A 23 70.07 -41.60 -14.82
C PRO A 23 69.57 -40.40 -15.65
N GLU A 24 69.01 -40.65 -16.83
CA GLU A 24 68.42 -39.64 -17.71
C GLU A 24 66.89 -39.53 -17.53
N GLN A 25 66.29 -40.25 -16.58
CA GLN A 25 64.88 -40.08 -16.18
C GLN A 25 64.77 -39.34 -14.85
N TRP A 26 64.01 -38.25 -14.85
CA TRP A 26 63.73 -37.44 -13.66
C TRP A 26 62.24 -37.17 -13.52
N TYR A 27 61.81 -36.94 -12.29
CA TYR A 27 60.44 -36.60 -11.93
C TYR A 27 60.38 -35.22 -11.30
N TYR A 28 59.30 -34.46 -11.55
CA TYR A 28 59.10 -33.11 -11.02
C TYR A 28 57.74 -32.95 -10.34
N MET A 29 57.67 -32.00 -9.39
CA MET A 29 56.44 -31.64 -8.69
C MET A 29 56.51 -30.17 -8.21
N PRO A 30 55.71 -29.25 -8.78
CA PRO A 30 55.68 -27.85 -8.35
C PRO A 30 55.12 -27.66 -6.94
N LEU A 31 55.70 -26.72 -6.18
CA LEU A 31 55.30 -26.45 -4.80
C LEU A 31 54.12 -25.47 -4.65
N ASN A 32 53.76 -24.76 -5.71
CA ASN A 32 52.75 -23.71 -5.69
C ASN A 32 51.63 -23.99 -6.72
N PRO A 33 50.35 -24.01 -6.32
CA PRO A 33 49.23 -24.09 -7.25
C PRO A 33 49.01 -22.76 -7.98
N HIS A 34 48.61 -22.84 -9.25
CA HIS A 34 48.27 -21.68 -10.09
C HIS A 34 46.93 -21.93 -10.80
N LEU A 35 46.29 -20.87 -11.31
CA LEU A 35 45.07 -21.08 -12.10
C LEU A 35 45.38 -21.71 -13.45
N THR A 36 44.48 -22.61 -13.83
CA THR A 36 44.42 -23.21 -15.16
C THR A 36 44.14 -22.11 -16.18
N THR A 37 44.96 -22.06 -17.21
CA THR A 37 44.75 -21.16 -18.36
C THR A 37 44.41 -21.98 -19.59
N VAL A 38 43.60 -21.40 -20.48
CA VAL A 38 43.19 -22.00 -21.75
C VAL A 38 43.46 -21.00 -22.85
N ARG A 39 44.05 -21.47 -23.95
CA ARG A 39 44.37 -20.62 -25.11
C ARG A 39 43.10 -20.04 -25.73
N ASP A 40 42.92 -18.73 -25.69
CA ASP A 40 41.89 -18.08 -26.48
C ASP A 40 42.46 -17.73 -27.86
N ASN A 41 41.98 -18.44 -28.88
CA ASN A 41 42.44 -18.28 -30.27
C ASN A 41 42.01 -16.96 -30.93
N ALA A 42 41.03 -16.24 -30.37
CA ALA A 42 40.60 -14.94 -30.87
C ALA A 42 41.35 -13.77 -30.21
N LEU A 43 41.77 -13.94 -28.94
CA LEU A 43 42.60 -12.96 -28.23
C LEU A 43 44.11 -13.18 -28.38
N GLY A 44 44.54 -14.38 -28.80
CA GLY A 44 45.96 -14.70 -28.98
C GLY A 44 46.75 -14.82 -27.66
N LEU A 45 46.06 -15.11 -26.55
CA LEU A 45 46.61 -15.14 -25.19
C LEU A 45 45.93 -16.23 -24.36
N ASP A 46 46.52 -16.56 -23.21
CA ASP A 46 46.06 -17.66 -22.35
C ASP A 46 45.14 -17.11 -21.26
N VAL A 47 43.84 -17.43 -21.35
CA VAL A 47 42.80 -16.89 -20.48
C VAL A 47 42.62 -17.80 -19.25
N PRO A 48 42.68 -17.27 -18.02
CA PRO A 48 42.45 -18.08 -16.82
C PRO A 48 41.01 -18.56 -16.72
N GLN A 49 40.82 -19.79 -16.27
CA GLN A 49 39.52 -20.36 -15.93
C GLN A 49 39.06 -19.77 -14.58
N PHE A 50 38.46 -18.59 -14.65
CA PHE A 50 37.99 -17.79 -13.52
C PHE A 50 36.73 -17.02 -13.92
N LEU A 51 35.70 -17.03 -13.08
CA LEU A 51 34.47 -16.26 -13.28
C LEU A 51 33.84 -15.85 -11.94
N LEU A 52 33.76 -14.54 -11.70
CA LEU A 52 33.03 -13.92 -10.61
C LEU A 52 31.67 -13.40 -11.13
N ILE A 53 30.58 -13.93 -10.60
CA ILE A 53 29.21 -13.51 -10.92
C ILE A 53 28.62 -12.76 -9.73
N GLY A 54 28.15 -11.54 -9.95
CA GLY A 54 27.34 -10.78 -9.00
C GLY A 54 25.89 -10.79 -9.42
N PHE A 55 24.96 -10.99 -8.49
CA PHE A 55 23.52 -10.94 -8.77
C PHE A 55 22.77 -10.03 -7.81
N ARG A 56 21.70 -9.41 -8.31
CA ARG A 56 20.73 -8.64 -7.52
C ARG A 56 19.32 -8.80 -8.06
N GLY A 57 18.34 -8.74 -7.18
CA GLY A 57 16.94 -8.54 -7.54
C GLY A 57 15.98 -8.89 -6.41
N ASP A 58 14.67 -8.97 -6.70
CA ASP A 58 13.62 -9.31 -5.72
C ASP A 58 13.88 -10.62 -4.95
N ALA A 59 14.59 -11.57 -5.57
CA ALA A 59 14.97 -12.86 -4.97
C ALA A 59 16.24 -12.83 -4.09
N GLY A 60 16.89 -11.66 -3.95
CA GLY A 60 18.07 -11.43 -3.11
C GLY A 60 19.32 -10.94 -3.86
N THR A 61 20.39 -10.73 -3.09
CA THR A 61 21.70 -10.25 -3.56
C THR A 61 22.82 -11.20 -3.14
N GLY A 62 23.95 -11.17 -3.87
CA GLY A 62 25.14 -11.97 -3.56
C GLY A 62 25.97 -12.26 -4.80
N GLY A 63 26.75 -13.35 -4.75
CA GLY A 63 27.52 -13.77 -5.91
C GLY A 63 27.99 -15.23 -5.91
N PHE A 64 28.68 -15.59 -6.98
CA PHE A 64 29.38 -16.87 -7.15
C PHE A 64 30.78 -16.62 -7.71
N LEU A 65 31.81 -17.16 -7.06
CA LEU A 65 33.17 -17.22 -7.58
C LEU A 65 33.45 -18.65 -8.05
N ASN A 66 33.78 -18.82 -9.33
CA ASN A 66 34.16 -20.11 -9.91
C ASN A 66 35.59 -20.02 -10.42
N PHE A 67 36.45 -20.99 -10.12
CA PHE A 67 37.80 -21.06 -10.70
C PHE A 67 38.38 -22.48 -10.69
N ASP A 68 39.34 -22.69 -11.58
CA ASP A 68 40.04 -23.97 -11.79
C ASP A 68 41.54 -23.78 -11.61
N CYS A 69 42.19 -24.54 -10.72
CA CYS A 69 43.63 -24.46 -10.46
C CYS A 69 44.32 -25.83 -10.60
N ASN A 70 45.65 -25.84 -10.75
CA ASN A 70 46.44 -27.05 -10.92
C ASN A 70 47.91 -26.86 -10.49
N LEU A 71 48.69 -27.94 -10.54
CA LEU A 71 50.11 -28.06 -10.21
C LEU A 71 50.97 -28.45 -11.43
N GLY A 72 50.53 -28.09 -12.63
CA GLY A 72 51.33 -28.24 -13.85
C GLY A 72 52.58 -27.34 -13.85
N ALA A 73 53.55 -27.71 -14.68
CA ALA A 73 54.65 -26.82 -15.07
C ALA A 73 54.49 -26.51 -16.56
N SER A 74 54.77 -25.28 -16.97
CA SER A 74 54.78 -24.95 -18.40
C SER A 74 55.92 -25.70 -19.12
N GLN A 75 55.75 -25.97 -20.42
CA GLN A 75 56.79 -26.62 -21.23
C GLN A 75 58.14 -25.89 -21.13
N LYS A 76 58.13 -24.56 -21.05
CA LYS A 76 59.34 -23.76 -20.81
C LYS A 76 60.02 -24.12 -19.49
N GLN A 77 59.29 -24.18 -18.37
CA GLN A 77 59.85 -24.58 -17.07
C GLN A 77 60.40 -26.00 -17.10
N ILE A 78 59.72 -26.93 -17.79
CA ILE A 78 60.19 -28.31 -18.00
C ILE A 78 61.51 -28.33 -18.79
N ASP A 79 61.64 -27.48 -19.82
CA ASP A 79 62.86 -27.34 -20.62
C ASP A 79 64.01 -26.63 -19.89
N ASP A 80 63.71 -25.65 -19.04
CA ASP A 80 64.68 -25.00 -18.15
C ASP A 80 65.21 -25.99 -17.10
N LEU A 81 64.30 -26.72 -16.44
CA LEU A 81 64.60 -27.75 -15.45
C LEU A 81 65.49 -28.87 -16.02
N ALA A 82 65.17 -29.33 -17.24
CA ALA A 82 65.97 -30.33 -17.93
C ALA A 82 67.41 -29.85 -18.26
N ARG A 83 67.59 -28.56 -18.59
CA ARG A 83 68.92 -27.96 -18.78
C ARG A 83 69.70 -27.90 -17.47
N GLU A 84 69.05 -27.47 -16.39
CA GLU A 84 69.70 -27.31 -15.09
C GLU A 84 70.14 -28.65 -14.49
N ILE A 85 69.31 -29.70 -14.62
CA ILE A 85 69.66 -31.07 -14.22
C ILE A 85 70.79 -31.61 -15.10
N ALA A 86 70.74 -31.48 -16.44
CA ALA A 86 71.80 -31.94 -17.32
C ALA A 86 73.18 -31.36 -16.95
N ASN A 87 73.23 -30.05 -16.66
CA ASN A 87 74.44 -29.34 -16.28
C ASN A 87 74.95 -29.74 -14.88
N SER A 88 74.06 -29.89 -13.89
CA SER A 88 74.44 -30.15 -12.49
C SER A 88 74.76 -31.63 -12.21
N GLU A 89 74.20 -32.56 -12.98
CA GLU A 89 74.48 -34.00 -12.90
C GLU A 89 75.49 -34.48 -13.97
N ASN A 90 75.98 -33.56 -14.82
CA ASN A 90 76.95 -33.82 -15.90
C ASN A 90 76.50 -34.94 -16.87
N LEU A 91 75.22 -34.91 -17.28
CA LEU A 91 74.60 -35.94 -18.12
C LEU A 91 75.04 -35.81 -19.59
N ARG A 92 75.07 -36.95 -20.30
CA ARG A 92 75.45 -37.00 -21.72
C ARG A 92 74.33 -36.50 -22.65
N ASN A 93 73.08 -36.84 -22.33
CA ASN A 93 71.91 -36.32 -23.03
C ASN A 93 71.07 -35.43 -22.10
N LYS A 94 70.15 -34.66 -22.68
CA LYS A 94 69.15 -33.91 -21.93
C LYS A 94 68.18 -34.90 -21.25
N PRO A 95 67.97 -34.83 -19.93
CA PRO A 95 67.11 -35.76 -19.21
C PRO A 95 65.64 -35.60 -19.61
N ARG A 96 64.90 -36.70 -19.52
CA ARG A 96 63.45 -36.76 -19.68
C ARG A 96 62.80 -36.41 -18.36
N ILE A 97 61.88 -35.44 -18.40
CA ILE A 97 61.21 -34.88 -17.23
C ILE A 97 59.74 -35.32 -17.26
N ALA A 98 59.26 -35.96 -16.19
CA ALA A 98 57.87 -36.43 -16.04
C ALA A 98 57.26 -35.94 -14.72
N PRO A 99 55.94 -35.74 -14.61
CA PRO A 99 55.32 -35.45 -13.31
C PRO A 99 55.50 -36.65 -12.36
N VAL A 100 55.60 -36.39 -11.05
CA VAL A 100 55.62 -37.45 -10.02
C VAL A 100 54.31 -38.26 -10.07
N PRO A 101 54.37 -39.61 -10.18
CA PRO A 101 53.18 -40.45 -10.07
C PRO A 101 52.60 -40.39 -8.65
N LEU A 102 51.29 -40.14 -8.56
CA LEU A 102 50.57 -40.01 -7.29
C LEU A 102 49.70 -41.25 -7.02
N GLU A 103 49.73 -41.72 -5.78
CA GLU A 103 48.83 -42.77 -5.28
C GLU A 103 47.50 -42.21 -4.78
N GLU A 104 47.58 -41.07 -4.09
CA GLU A 104 46.45 -40.45 -3.42
C GLU A 104 46.64 -38.93 -3.37
N GLY A 105 45.54 -38.19 -3.24
CA GLY A 105 45.58 -36.76 -3.05
C GLY A 105 44.27 -36.20 -2.55
N ALA A 106 44.37 -35.09 -1.84
CA ALA A 106 43.26 -34.24 -1.43
C ALA A 106 43.60 -32.77 -1.73
N VAL A 107 42.57 -31.93 -1.84
CA VAL A 107 42.71 -30.49 -2.07
C VAL A 107 41.69 -29.71 -1.25
N LYS A 108 42.12 -28.58 -0.69
CA LYS A 108 41.32 -27.68 0.14
C LYS A 108 41.41 -26.23 -0.35
N LEU A 109 40.34 -25.49 -0.13
CA LEU A 109 40.27 -24.04 -0.32
C LEU A 109 40.18 -23.36 1.05
N MET A 110 40.92 -22.27 1.24
CA MET A 110 40.72 -21.32 2.34
C MET A 110 40.41 -19.94 1.75
N MET A 111 39.31 -19.34 2.18
CA MET A 111 38.79 -18.09 1.60
C MET A 111 37.98 -17.30 2.63
N LEU A 112 38.30 -16.00 2.81
CA LEU A 112 37.57 -15.07 3.68
C LEU A 112 37.25 -15.65 5.08
N GLY A 113 38.21 -16.35 5.68
CA GLY A 113 38.11 -16.95 7.02
C GLY A 113 37.43 -18.32 7.10
N LYS A 114 36.97 -18.89 5.98
CA LYS A 114 36.34 -20.23 5.94
C LYS A 114 37.15 -21.20 5.10
N ALA A 115 37.16 -22.46 5.51
CA ALA A 115 37.81 -23.57 4.82
C ALA A 115 36.79 -24.51 4.15
N SER A 116 37.23 -25.18 3.10
CA SER A 116 36.44 -26.20 2.40
C SER A 116 36.21 -27.42 3.30
N GLY A 117 34.95 -27.74 3.56
CA GLY A 117 34.55 -28.81 4.49
C GLY A 117 34.06 -28.28 5.84
N ASP A 118 34.19 -26.98 6.12
CA ASP A 118 33.51 -26.36 7.24
C ASP A 118 31.98 -26.48 7.08
N THR A 119 31.28 -26.65 8.19
CA THR A 119 29.81 -26.59 8.24
C THR A 119 29.30 -25.23 7.79
N ALA A 120 28.21 -25.20 7.03
CA ALA A 120 27.54 -23.96 6.65
C ALA A 120 27.25 -23.07 7.89
N PRO A 121 27.46 -21.75 7.81
CA PRO A 121 27.40 -20.88 8.98
C PRO A 121 26.00 -20.80 9.58
N THR A 122 25.91 -20.82 10.91
CA THR A 122 24.71 -20.40 11.63
C THR A 122 24.40 -18.94 11.29
N PRO A 123 23.16 -18.57 10.93
CA PRO A 123 22.81 -17.18 10.61
C PRO A 123 23.06 -16.23 11.79
N GLY A 124 24.09 -15.40 11.67
CA GLY A 124 24.46 -14.35 12.64
C GLY A 124 24.20 -12.95 12.10
N ALA A 125 24.18 -11.95 12.98
CA ALA A 125 23.85 -10.55 12.67
C ALA A 125 25.00 -9.75 12.00
N GLY A 126 25.82 -10.40 11.17
CA GLY A 126 26.99 -9.81 10.53
C GLY A 126 27.35 -10.50 9.20
N PRO A 127 28.20 -9.89 8.37
CA PRO A 127 28.56 -10.41 7.05
C PRO A 127 29.15 -11.81 7.15
N GLN A 128 28.72 -12.71 6.27
CA GLN A 128 29.20 -14.08 6.20
C GLN A 128 30.31 -14.27 5.18
N PHE A 129 30.41 -13.34 4.22
CA PHE A 129 31.35 -13.29 3.10
C PHE A 129 31.25 -14.51 2.18
N VAL A 130 31.70 -15.68 2.66
CA VAL A 130 31.48 -16.99 2.05
C VAL A 130 30.26 -17.66 2.69
N LEU A 131 29.24 -17.94 1.87
CA LEU A 131 28.05 -18.69 2.28
C LEU A 131 28.24 -20.20 2.16
N LYS A 132 28.96 -20.66 1.13
CA LYS A 132 29.26 -22.08 0.88
C LYS A 132 30.45 -22.23 -0.06
N ILE A 133 31.28 -23.25 0.14
CA ILE A 133 32.28 -23.73 -0.83
C ILE A 133 31.82 -25.10 -1.35
N ASP A 134 31.73 -25.24 -2.67
CA ASP A 134 31.44 -26.48 -3.40
C ASP A 134 32.67 -26.87 -4.25
N GLN A 135 33.19 -28.07 -4.05
CA GLN A 135 34.39 -28.59 -4.73
C GLN A 135 34.46 -30.12 -4.64
N SER A 136 35.32 -30.74 -5.44
CA SER A 136 35.81 -32.09 -5.11
C SER A 136 36.89 -32.00 -4.03
N ALA A 137 36.82 -32.86 -3.01
CA ALA A 137 37.88 -32.99 -2.00
C ALA A 137 39.13 -33.72 -2.55
N LYS A 138 39.01 -34.45 -3.66
CA LYS A 138 40.14 -35.09 -4.37
C LYS A 138 40.39 -34.40 -5.72
N PRO A 139 41.61 -33.91 -6.00
CA PRO A 139 41.98 -33.38 -7.32
C PRO A 139 42.18 -34.52 -8.32
N ALA A 140 42.44 -34.20 -9.58
CA ALA A 140 42.98 -35.19 -10.52
C ALA A 140 44.35 -35.69 -10.03
N LEU A 141 44.57 -37.00 -10.04
CA LEU A 141 45.86 -37.61 -9.65
C LEU A 141 46.78 -37.88 -10.86
N TYR A 142 46.44 -37.29 -12.01
CA TYR A 142 47.18 -37.41 -13.27
C TYR A 142 47.24 -36.06 -14.00
N GLY A 143 48.10 -35.97 -15.01
CA GLY A 143 48.29 -34.74 -15.80
C GLY A 143 48.88 -33.61 -14.97
N ALA A 144 48.18 -32.47 -14.93
CA ALA A 144 48.58 -31.29 -14.17
C ALA A 144 47.99 -31.23 -12.74
N ASN A 145 47.27 -32.25 -12.28
CA ASN A 145 46.56 -32.27 -11.00
C ASN A 145 45.48 -31.18 -10.83
N GLN A 146 44.53 -31.16 -11.75
CA GLN A 146 43.38 -30.24 -11.77
C GLN A 146 42.51 -30.29 -10.50
N ALA A 147 42.09 -29.14 -10.01
CA ALA A 147 41.02 -28.94 -9.03
C ALA A 147 40.11 -27.77 -9.43
N ALA A 148 38.80 -27.95 -9.24
CA ALA A 148 37.76 -26.98 -9.59
C ALA A 148 36.95 -26.57 -8.34
N PHE A 149 36.63 -25.28 -8.23
CA PHE A 149 35.99 -24.67 -7.06
C PHE A 149 34.85 -23.74 -7.47
N SER A 150 33.73 -23.84 -6.76
CA SER A 150 32.58 -22.92 -6.82
C SER A 150 32.27 -22.41 -5.42
N VAL A 151 32.36 -21.10 -5.20
CA VAL A 151 32.11 -20.47 -3.90
C VAL A 151 30.91 -19.54 -4.01
N ARG A 152 29.86 -19.80 -3.21
CA ARG A 152 28.73 -18.88 -3.07
C ARG A 152 29.09 -17.79 -2.06
N LEU A 153 28.92 -16.55 -2.46
CA LEU A 153 29.22 -15.35 -1.67
C LEU A 153 27.93 -14.61 -1.31
N ASP A 154 27.95 -13.90 -0.18
CA ASP A 154 26.95 -12.86 0.10
C ASP A 154 27.33 -11.54 -0.60
N GLN A 155 26.57 -10.47 -0.34
CA GLN A 155 26.79 -9.17 -0.98
C GLN A 155 28.14 -8.54 -0.59
N ASP A 156 28.56 -8.65 0.68
CA ASP A 156 29.84 -8.10 1.14
C ASP A 156 31.02 -8.98 0.67
N GLY A 157 30.86 -10.30 0.65
CA GLY A 157 31.84 -11.23 0.06
C GLY A 157 32.06 -11.02 -1.43
N TYR A 158 30.99 -10.82 -2.20
CA TYR A 158 31.11 -10.41 -3.60
C TYR A 158 31.86 -9.08 -3.73
N THR A 159 31.49 -8.08 -2.93
CA THR A 159 32.08 -6.73 -2.97
C THR A 159 33.56 -6.74 -2.64
N VAL A 160 33.96 -7.44 -1.57
CA VAL A 160 35.37 -7.65 -1.19
C VAL A 160 36.13 -8.33 -2.33
N MET A 161 35.59 -9.41 -2.90
CA MET A 161 36.26 -10.09 -4.00
C MET A 161 36.39 -9.21 -5.25
N GLU A 162 35.33 -8.53 -5.67
CA GLU A 162 35.32 -7.63 -6.84
C GLU A 162 36.34 -6.49 -6.71
N GLN A 163 36.52 -5.95 -5.50
CA GLN A 163 37.54 -4.94 -5.19
C GLN A 163 38.95 -5.54 -5.15
N CYS A 164 39.14 -6.69 -4.50
CA CYS A 164 40.44 -7.39 -4.45
C CYS A 164 40.94 -7.83 -5.84
N LEU A 165 40.09 -7.94 -6.87
CA LEU A 165 40.52 -8.13 -8.27
C LEU A 165 41.43 -7.00 -8.81
N GLY A 166 41.49 -5.84 -8.14
CA GLY A 166 42.44 -4.77 -8.47
C GLY A 166 43.74 -4.79 -7.65
N GLY A 167 43.83 -5.64 -6.63
CA GLY A 167 44.93 -5.68 -5.67
C GLY A 167 46.09 -6.60 -6.07
N GLU A 168 47.06 -6.73 -5.15
CA GLU A 168 48.24 -7.59 -5.33
C GLU A 168 48.07 -9.00 -4.77
N ILE A 169 47.15 -9.19 -3.82
CA ILE A 169 46.86 -10.47 -3.18
C ILE A 169 45.35 -10.68 -3.17
N LEU A 170 44.88 -11.86 -3.60
CA LEU A 170 43.54 -12.33 -3.26
C LEU A 170 43.54 -13.05 -1.90
N PRO A 171 42.49 -12.87 -1.08
CA PRO A 171 42.27 -13.62 0.16
C PRO A 171 41.74 -15.04 -0.11
N VAL A 172 42.36 -15.73 -1.07
CA VAL A 172 42.01 -17.05 -1.59
C VAL A 172 43.28 -17.88 -1.69
N ALA A 173 43.33 -18.99 -0.97
CA ALA A 173 44.47 -19.91 -0.94
C ALA A 173 44.04 -21.35 -1.18
N VAL A 174 44.82 -22.07 -1.98
CA VAL A 174 44.60 -23.50 -2.26
C VAL A 174 45.72 -24.31 -1.62
N ILE A 175 45.34 -25.40 -0.96
CA ILE A 175 46.25 -26.32 -0.26
C ILE A 175 46.00 -27.72 -0.81
N TYR A 176 47.01 -28.28 -1.48
CA TYR A 176 47.03 -29.68 -1.88
C TYR A 176 47.69 -30.54 -0.77
N SER A 177 47.34 -31.82 -0.75
CA SER A 177 47.90 -32.84 0.13
C SER A 177 48.03 -34.10 -0.72
N LEU A 178 49.22 -34.36 -1.26
CA LEU A 178 49.46 -35.37 -2.30
C LEU A 178 50.43 -36.43 -1.82
N ASP A 179 50.16 -37.67 -2.18
CA ASP A 179 50.94 -38.83 -1.79
C ASP A 179 51.56 -39.55 -2.99
N PHE A 180 52.83 -39.93 -2.87
CA PHE A 180 53.60 -40.59 -3.92
C PHE A 180 54.50 -41.71 -3.37
N LEU A 181 54.86 -42.69 -4.20
CA LEU A 181 55.81 -43.75 -3.83
C LEU A 181 57.22 -43.40 -4.30
N GLY A 182 58.14 -43.25 -3.33
CA GLY A 182 59.57 -43.11 -3.59
C GLY A 182 60.38 -44.28 -3.08
N LEU A 183 61.41 -44.68 -3.81
CA LEU A 183 62.37 -45.67 -3.34
C LEU A 183 63.35 -44.97 -2.39
N ARG A 184 63.44 -45.42 -1.13
CA ARG A 184 64.49 -44.94 -0.23
C ARG A 184 65.84 -45.60 -0.56
N PRO A 185 66.98 -44.93 -0.33
CA PRO A 185 68.27 -45.59 -0.19
C PRO A 185 68.25 -46.59 0.99
N ALA A 186 69.14 -47.58 0.97
CA ALA A 186 69.26 -48.58 2.04
C ALA A 186 70.32 -48.15 3.06
N TYR A 187 69.97 -48.16 4.36
CA TYR A 187 70.84 -47.70 5.44
C TYR A 187 70.60 -48.55 6.71
N ASN A 188 71.62 -49.22 7.26
CA ASN A 188 71.50 -49.95 8.53
C ASN A 188 71.48 -48.97 9.72
N ILE A 189 70.29 -48.57 10.14
CA ILE A 189 70.04 -47.71 11.30
C ILE A 189 68.89 -48.32 12.11
N ASN A 190 69.06 -48.42 13.42
CA ASN A 190 68.08 -48.91 14.37
C ASN A 190 67.49 -47.73 15.14
N LEU A 191 66.25 -47.37 14.82
CA LEU A 191 65.53 -46.24 15.42
C LEU A 191 64.72 -46.69 16.64
N LYS A 192 64.73 -45.92 17.73
CA LYS A 192 63.93 -46.13 18.94
C LYS A 192 63.24 -44.82 19.36
N ILE A 193 61.91 -44.83 19.46
CA ILE A 193 61.11 -43.64 19.84
C ILE A 193 60.24 -43.94 21.05
N ASP A 194 60.22 -43.00 22.00
CA ASP A 194 59.33 -42.94 23.17
C ASP A 194 58.20 -41.95 22.90
N TRP A 195 57.08 -42.46 22.37
CA TRP A 195 55.94 -41.63 21.93
C TRP A 195 55.23 -40.89 23.08
N ASP A 196 55.27 -41.40 24.32
CA ASP A 196 54.70 -40.71 25.48
C ASP A 196 55.49 -39.41 25.75
N ARG A 197 56.83 -39.47 25.63
CA ARG A 197 57.72 -38.30 25.80
C ARG A 197 57.63 -37.34 24.60
N VAL A 198 57.50 -37.86 23.37
CA VAL A 198 57.27 -37.06 22.15
C VAL A 198 55.95 -36.30 22.23
N GLN A 199 54.82 -36.97 22.53
CA GLN A 199 53.53 -36.28 22.67
C GLN A 199 53.61 -35.20 23.75
N LYS A 200 54.15 -35.53 24.93
CA LYS A 200 54.20 -34.57 26.03
C LYS A 200 54.93 -33.28 25.63
N HIS A 201 56.11 -33.40 25.03
CA HIS A 201 56.87 -32.23 24.57
C HIS A 201 56.12 -31.46 23.47
N MET A 202 55.44 -32.14 22.54
CA MET A 202 54.63 -31.48 21.51
C MET A 202 53.42 -30.73 22.10
N ASP A 203 52.72 -31.30 23.08
CA ASP A 203 51.60 -30.69 23.81
C ASP A 203 52.03 -29.54 24.75
N GLU A 204 53.32 -29.47 25.14
CA GLU A 204 53.91 -28.39 25.94
C GLU A 204 54.50 -27.27 25.06
N SER A 205 55.11 -27.61 23.91
CA SER A 205 55.76 -26.66 22.99
C SER A 205 54.81 -26.00 21.99
N PHE A 206 53.69 -26.66 21.63
CA PHE A 206 52.79 -26.20 20.56
C PHE A 206 51.34 -26.05 21.04
N SER A 207 50.73 -24.91 20.69
CA SER A 207 49.33 -24.57 21.03
C SER A 207 48.42 -24.63 19.80
N GLY A 208 47.21 -25.16 19.96
CA GLY A 208 46.20 -25.16 18.91
C GLY A 208 45.73 -23.75 18.56
N GLY A 209 45.54 -23.47 17.26
CA GLY A 209 45.16 -22.15 16.74
C GLY A 209 46.34 -21.28 16.28
N ASN A 210 47.56 -21.59 16.72
CA ASN A 210 48.78 -20.96 16.23
C ASN A 210 49.33 -21.66 14.98
N ILE A 211 50.18 -20.93 14.24
CA ILE A 211 50.87 -21.36 13.03
C ILE A 211 52.33 -21.60 13.38
N PHE A 212 52.89 -22.70 12.88
CA PHE A 212 54.27 -23.10 13.10
C PHE A 212 54.96 -23.43 11.78
N PHE A 213 56.25 -23.13 11.69
CA PHE A 213 57.07 -23.40 10.50
C PHE A 213 57.86 -24.70 10.66
N SER A 214 58.23 -25.33 9.53
CA SER A 214 59.04 -26.56 9.52
C SER A 214 60.37 -26.44 10.29
N THR A 215 60.92 -25.24 10.42
CA THR A 215 62.12 -24.95 11.23
C THR A 215 61.88 -25.00 12.74
N GLU A 216 60.67 -24.70 13.20
CA GLU A 216 60.28 -24.75 14.62
C GLU A 216 59.94 -26.19 15.02
N ILE A 217 59.20 -26.90 14.17
CA ILE A 217 58.95 -28.35 14.29
C ILE A 217 60.28 -29.11 14.25
N GLY A 218 61.21 -28.71 13.37
CA GLY A 218 62.57 -29.25 13.30
C GLY A 218 63.32 -29.14 14.63
N LYS A 219 63.35 -27.95 15.25
CA LYS A 219 63.97 -27.72 16.57
C LYS A 219 63.35 -28.59 17.67
N ALA A 220 62.02 -28.66 17.75
CA ALA A 220 61.35 -29.49 18.77
C ALA A 220 61.64 -30.99 18.59
N VAL A 221 61.83 -31.47 17.35
CA VAL A 221 62.28 -32.84 17.08
C VAL A 221 63.76 -33.02 17.46
N ASP A 222 64.61 -32.01 17.25
CA ASP A 222 66.02 -32.06 17.65
C ASP A 222 66.17 -32.06 19.18
N GLU A 223 65.39 -31.25 19.91
CA GLU A 223 65.29 -31.29 21.38
C GLU A 223 64.80 -32.65 21.90
N LEU A 224 63.93 -33.34 21.16
CA LEU A 224 63.51 -34.72 21.45
C LEU A 224 64.61 -35.77 21.19
N VAL A 225 65.54 -35.50 20.28
CA VAL A 225 66.75 -36.32 20.07
C VAL A 225 67.77 -36.07 21.19
N GLU A 226 68.03 -34.81 21.56
CA GLU A 226 68.94 -34.45 22.64
C GLU A 226 68.48 -34.99 24.01
N SER A 227 67.19 -34.86 24.33
CA SER A 227 66.56 -35.40 25.55
C SER A 227 66.37 -36.92 25.56
N ARG A 228 66.87 -37.62 24.52
CA ARG A 228 66.78 -39.08 24.31
C ARG A 228 65.36 -39.63 24.38
N ALA A 229 64.36 -38.85 23.99
CA ALA A 229 63.02 -39.38 23.66
C ALA A 229 63.04 -40.07 22.27
N ILE A 230 63.97 -39.65 21.41
CA ILE A 230 64.27 -40.22 20.11
C ILE A 230 65.75 -40.65 20.13
N VAL A 231 66.01 -41.93 19.89
CA VAL A 231 67.36 -42.52 19.92
C VAL A 231 67.65 -43.19 18.58
N LEU A 232 68.79 -42.85 17.98
CA LEU A 232 69.26 -43.40 16.72
C LEU A 232 70.54 -44.20 16.99
N GLU A 233 70.53 -45.50 16.72
CA GLU A 233 71.68 -46.39 16.82
C GLU A 233 72.12 -46.79 15.40
N SER A 234 73.30 -46.33 14.96
CA SER A 234 73.88 -46.67 13.65
C SER A 234 74.91 -47.79 13.82
N ASP A 235 74.80 -48.85 13.00
CA ASP A 235 75.68 -50.02 13.11
C ASP A 235 76.99 -49.81 12.32
N THR A 236 77.97 -49.14 12.96
CA THR A 236 79.25 -48.77 12.34
C THR A 236 80.31 -49.87 12.47
N PHE A 237 80.19 -50.90 11.64
CA PHE A 237 81.29 -51.83 11.30
C PHE A 237 81.59 -51.81 9.80
N VAL A 238 82.25 -50.74 9.35
CA VAL A 238 83.00 -50.67 8.09
C VAL A 238 84.37 -50.09 8.44
N ALA A 239 85.44 -50.67 7.91
CA ALA A 239 86.81 -50.26 8.22
C ALA A 239 87.15 -48.87 7.66
N GLU A 240 88.07 -48.17 8.35
CA GLU A 240 88.47 -46.79 8.03
C GLU A 240 88.92 -46.64 6.58
N SER A 241 88.14 -45.88 5.81
CA SER A 241 88.39 -45.47 4.43
C SER A 241 87.56 -44.21 4.14
N GLU A 242 87.90 -43.47 3.08
CA GLU A 242 87.67 -42.01 2.97
C GLU A 242 86.22 -41.53 2.67
N ASP A 243 85.19 -42.07 3.35
CA ASP A 243 83.79 -41.67 3.16
C ASP A 243 83.04 -41.31 4.45
N THR A 244 83.59 -40.33 5.19
CA THR A 244 82.93 -39.73 6.36
C THR A 244 81.61 -39.03 5.99
N LYS A 245 81.49 -38.53 4.75
CA LYS A 245 80.25 -37.92 4.23
C LYS A 245 79.10 -38.91 4.24
N GLY A 246 79.32 -40.11 3.66
CA GLY A 246 78.32 -41.16 3.61
C GLY A 246 77.79 -41.62 4.98
N ILE A 247 78.47 -41.33 6.09
CA ILE A 247 78.00 -41.59 7.47
C ILE A 247 77.16 -40.43 8.03
N ILE A 248 77.52 -39.17 7.71
CA ILE A 248 76.74 -37.99 8.08
C ILE A 248 75.41 -37.98 7.32
N ASP A 249 75.45 -38.20 6.00
CA ASP A 249 74.27 -38.27 5.13
C ASP A 249 73.26 -39.34 5.61
N ARG A 250 73.75 -40.47 6.12
CA ARG A 250 72.95 -41.54 6.74
C ARG A 250 72.17 -41.05 7.97
N ARG A 251 72.85 -40.33 8.87
CA ARG A 251 72.25 -39.81 10.11
C ARG A 251 71.21 -38.74 9.80
N ASP A 252 71.52 -37.84 8.89
CA ASP A 252 70.65 -36.72 8.54
C ASP A 252 69.41 -37.17 7.76
N ALA A 253 69.54 -38.17 6.88
CA ALA A 253 68.39 -38.82 6.24
C ALA A 253 67.45 -39.50 7.25
N ALA A 254 67.99 -40.15 8.29
CA ALA A 254 67.18 -40.75 9.35
C ALA A 254 66.49 -39.69 10.22
N LEU A 255 67.19 -38.62 10.60
CA LEU A 255 66.60 -37.47 11.31
C LEU A 255 65.49 -36.81 10.47
N ALA A 256 65.69 -36.63 9.16
CA ALA A 256 64.66 -36.14 8.26
C ALA A 256 63.44 -37.07 8.21
N GLN A 257 63.62 -38.40 8.20
CA GLN A 257 62.49 -39.34 8.27
C GLN A 257 61.72 -39.23 9.59
N VAL A 258 62.42 -39.07 10.72
CA VAL A 258 61.79 -38.84 12.03
C VAL A 258 61.00 -37.53 12.06
N ARG A 259 61.60 -36.41 11.60
CA ARG A 259 60.94 -35.10 11.53
C ARG A 259 59.64 -35.15 10.73
N ASN A 260 59.64 -35.80 9.56
CA ASN A 260 58.42 -36.01 8.76
C ASN A 260 57.37 -36.81 9.55
N MET A 261 57.73 -37.97 10.11
CA MET A 261 56.79 -38.84 10.83
C MET A 261 56.17 -38.16 12.08
N VAL A 262 56.91 -37.28 12.76
CA VAL A 262 56.36 -36.45 13.85
C VAL A 262 55.46 -35.34 13.31
N THR A 263 55.82 -34.73 12.19
CA THR A 263 55.00 -33.71 11.51
C THR A 263 53.64 -34.27 11.11
N ASP A 264 53.62 -35.38 10.36
CA ASP A 264 52.38 -36.01 9.89
C ASP A 264 51.49 -36.56 11.04
N ALA A 265 52.09 -36.89 12.20
CA ALA A 265 51.37 -37.42 13.36
C ALA A 265 50.68 -36.36 14.25
N PHE A 266 51.20 -35.12 14.25
CA PHE A 266 50.82 -34.06 15.20
C PHE A 266 50.42 -32.72 14.54
N PHE A 267 50.68 -32.53 13.25
CA PHE A 267 50.44 -31.27 12.56
C PHE A 267 49.57 -31.49 11.30
N GLN A 268 49.01 -30.40 10.79
CA GLN A 268 48.33 -30.36 9.50
C GLN A 268 48.76 -29.09 8.74
N PRO A 269 48.89 -29.13 7.40
CA PRO A 269 49.17 -27.93 6.61
C PRO A 269 48.08 -26.89 6.78
N SER A 270 48.47 -25.62 6.96
CA SER A 270 47.53 -24.51 7.07
C SER A 270 48.21 -23.17 6.82
N LEU A 271 47.41 -22.23 6.30
CA LEU A 271 47.79 -20.83 6.11
C LEU A 271 47.06 -19.95 7.14
N PRO A 272 47.49 -18.70 7.37
CA PRO A 272 46.88 -17.84 8.38
C PRO A 272 45.36 -17.65 8.16
N PRO A 273 44.51 -17.91 9.17
CA PRO A 273 43.10 -17.62 9.08
C PRO A 273 42.88 -16.10 9.10
N TRP A 274 42.44 -15.53 7.98
CA TRP A 274 42.01 -14.13 7.95
C TRP A 274 40.51 -14.02 8.21
N THR A 275 40.15 -13.59 9.43
CA THR A 275 38.76 -13.40 9.87
C THR A 275 38.47 -11.91 10.11
N PRO A 276 38.11 -11.13 9.05
CA PRO A 276 37.62 -9.77 9.22
C PRO A 276 36.17 -9.81 9.74
N GLU A 277 35.90 -9.29 10.93
CA GLU A 277 34.52 -9.23 11.45
C GLU A 277 33.78 -7.97 10.99
N LYS A 278 34.52 -6.88 10.71
CA LYS A 278 33.98 -5.55 10.35
C LYS A 278 34.77 -4.91 9.21
N LYS A 279 34.18 -3.90 8.56
CA LYS A 279 34.82 -3.17 7.43
C LYS A 279 36.06 -2.36 7.84
N SER A 280 36.17 -1.92 9.10
CA SER A 280 37.40 -1.36 9.68
C SER A 280 38.57 -2.35 9.63
N ASP A 281 38.27 -3.63 9.79
CA ASP A 281 39.24 -4.70 9.95
C ASP A 281 39.79 -5.14 8.58
N PHE A 282 39.20 -4.65 7.48
CA PHE A 282 39.72 -4.78 6.12
C PHE A 282 40.90 -3.84 5.87
N GLU A 283 40.83 -2.59 6.32
CA GLU A 283 41.92 -1.61 6.18
C GLU A 283 43.11 -1.97 7.08
N ALA A 284 42.83 -2.28 8.35
CA ALA A 284 43.83 -2.85 9.26
C ALA A 284 44.33 -4.23 8.80
N GLY A 285 43.48 -5.02 8.15
CA GLY A 285 43.81 -6.30 7.55
C GLY A 285 44.77 -6.19 6.37
N LEU A 286 44.60 -5.18 5.50
CA LEU A 286 45.52 -4.87 4.41
C LEU A 286 46.89 -4.42 4.92
N ASP A 287 46.94 -3.62 5.99
CA ASP A 287 48.18 -3.23 6.66
C ASP A 287 48.86 -4.44 7.36
N ALA A 288 48.09 -5.32 8.00
CA ALA A 288 48.60 -6.58 8.56
C ALA A 288 49.11 -7.56 7.48
N LEU A 289 48.41 -7.65 6.34
CA LEU A 289 48.83 -8.44 5.18
C LEU A 289 50.07 -7.84 4.52
N GLY A 290 50.17 -6.51 4.44
CA GLY A 290 51.36 -5.78 4.03
C GLY A 290 52.54 -5.99 4.99
N LYS A 291 52.29 -6.17 6.30
CA LYS A 291 53.29 -6.55 7.30
C LYS A 291 53.70 -8.02 7.23
N PHE A 292 52.81 -8.92 6.79
CA PHE A 292 53.16 -10.30 6.48
C PHE A 292 54.00 -10.38 5.19
N ALA A 293 53.58 -9.69 4.13
CA ALA A 293 54.33 -9.56 2.88
C ALA A 293 55.70 -8.88 3.08
N SER A 294 55.79 -7.84 3.93
CA SER A 294 57.08 -7.21 4.23
C SER A 294 57.95 -8.06 5.15
N ARG A 295 57.38 -8.92 6.02
CA ARG A 295 58.15 -9.96 6.73
C ARG A 295 58.70 -11.03 5.78
N SER A 296 57.90 -11.54 4.84
CA SER A 296 58.39 -12.52 3.87
C SER A 296 59.42 -11.91 2.90
N ALA A 297 59.24 -10.64 2.50
CA ALA A 297 60.24 -9.90 1.72
C ALA A 297 61.52 -9.59 2.52
N ALA A 298 61.42 -9.25 3.81
CA ALA A 298 62.58 -9.05 4.67
C ALA A 298 63.36 -10.36 4.91
N MET A 299 62.67 -11.50 5.01
CA MET A 299 63.30 -12.82 5.02
C MET A 299 63.92 -13.18 3.66
N ALA A 300 63.30 -12.78 2.54
CA ALA A 300 63.84 -12.98 1.19
C ALA A 300 65.12 -12.15 0.92
N ALA A 301 65.42 -11.12 1.72
CA ALA A 301 66.72 -10.43 1.68
C ALA A 301 67.89 -11.33 2.15
N GLY A 302 67.61 -12.45 2.84
CA GLY A 302 68.56 -13.52 3.13
C GLY A 302 68.70 -14.57 2.00
N GLY A 303 68.05 -14.36 0.85
CA GLY A 303 67.96 -15.30 -0.26
C GLY A 303 66.54 -15.89 -0.43
N PRO A 304 66.24 -16.52 -1.58
CA PRO A 304 64.87 -16.88 -1.99
C PRO A 304 64.16 -17.91 -1.09
N ILE A 305 64.89 -18.58 -0.20
CA ILE A 305 64.36 -19.61 0.71
C ILE A 305 63.44 -19.01 1.79
N GLY A 306 63.64 -17.74 2.16
CA GLY A 306 62.97 -17.12 3.32
C GLY A 306 61.44 -16.93 3.22
N ALA A 307 60.85 -17.09 2.04
CA ALA A 307 59.42 -16.85 1.79
C ALA A 307 58.58 -18.11 1.51
N LEU A 308 59.19 -19.30 1.50
CA LEU A 308 58.58 -20.54 0.96
C LEU A 308 58.52 -21.71 1.95
N LEU A 309 58.77 -21.48 3.25
CA LEU A 309 58.64 -22.54 4.26
C LEU A 309 57.17 -22.98 4.43
N PRO A 310 56.85 -24.29 4.35
CA PRO A 310 55.49 -24.76 4.59
C PRO A 310 55.08 -24.48 6.04
N SER A 311 53.90 -23.88 6.18
CA SER A 311 53.26 -23.54 7.44
C SER A 311 52.24 -24.60 7.85
N PHE A 312 52.20 -24.88 9.15
CA PHE A 312 51.38 -25.91 9.76
C PHE A 312 50.63 -25.38 10.98
N SER A 313 49.55 -26.07 11.37
CA SER A 313 48.87 -25.88 12.65
C SER A 313 48.92 -27.15 13.48
N TYR A 314 49.08 -27.01 14.80
CA TYR A 314 49.15 -28.14 15.71
C TYR A 314 47.77 -28.79 15.87
N LYS A 315 47.71 -30.10 15.61
CA LYS A 315 46.51 -30.93 15.68
C LYS A 315 46.59 -31.80 16.94
N ARG A 316 45.88 -31.39 17.99
CA ARG A 316 45.89 -32.08 19.28
C ARG A 316 45.23 -33.47 19.18
N MET A 317 46.07 -34.50 19.12
CA MET A 317 45.67 -35.92 19.00
C MET A 317 45.88 -36.63 20.34
N ASP A 318 44.82 -37.14 20.97
CA ASP A 318 44.93 -37.83 22.25
C ASP A 318 45.34 -39.30 22.07
N TYR A 319 46.64 -39.58 21.95
CA TYR A 319 47.19 -40.90 21.63
C TYR A 319 47.08 -41.96 22.76
N LYS A 320 46.38 -41.66 23.87
CA LYS A 320 46.13 -42.55 25.04
C LYS A 320 45.51 -43.94 24.74
N ARG A 321 45.28 -44.30 23.47
CA ARG A 321 44.63 -45.55 23.05
C ARG A 321 45.45 -46.41 22.07
N VAL A 322 46.76 -46.19 22.01
CA VAL A 322 47.72 -47.11 21.40
C VAL A 322 48.71 -47.57 22.47
N ASP A 323 48.74 -48.87 22.77
CA ASP A 323 49.70 -49.44 23.73
C ASP A 323 51.15 -49.09 23.41
N LYS A 324 52.00 -49.11 24.45
CA LYS A 324 53.41 -48.65 24.52
C LYS A 324 54.33 -49.20 23.42
N LYS A 325 54.16 -48.72 22.19
CA LYS A 325 54.94 -49.10 21.01
C LYS A 325 56.27 -48.36 20.99
N LYS A 326 57.30 -48.96 21.60
CA LYS A 326 58.68 -48.71 21.19
C LYS A 326 58.83 -49.16 19.74
N LEU A 327 58.77 -48.20 18.82
CA LEU A 327 58.90 -48.45 17.39
C LEU A 327 60.39 -48.69 17.09
N ASN A 328 60.83 -49.94 17.22
CA ASN A 328 62.14 -50.39 16.74
C ASN A 328 62.04 -50.61 15.22
N VAL A 329 62.76 -49.82 14.42
CA VAL A 329 62.83 -50.03 12.95
C VAL A 329 64.26 -50.23 12.51
N ASN A 330 64.49 -51.28 11.72
CA ASN A 330 65.73 -51.54 11.00
C ASN A 330 65.48 -51.36 9.48
N PHE A 331 66.41 -50.75 8.77
CA PHE A 331 66.21 -50.20 7.41
C PHE A 331 67.14 -50.81 6.34
N SER A 332 67.41 -52.12 6.45
CA SER A 332 68.42 -52.84 5.66
C SER A 332 68.20 -52.95 4.14
N GLU A 333 67.05 -52.52 3.61
CA GLU A 333 66.70 -52.66 2.18
C GLU A 333 66.13 -51.40 1.53
N ARG A 334 66.35 -51.28 0.21
CA ARG A 334 65.69 -50.33 -0.70
C ARG A 334 64.22 -50.72 -0.83
N VAL A 335 63.33 -50.02 -0.12
CA VAL A 335 61.89 -50.31 -0.10
C VAL A 335 61.11 -49.10 -0.62
N ALA A 336 60.00 -49.35 -1.30
CA ALA A 336 59.04 -48.31 -1.68
C ALA A 336 58.39 -47.72 -0.42
N VAL A 337 58.52 -46.40 -0.22
CA VAL A 337 57.88 -45.68 0.88
C VAL A 337 56.88 -44.66 0.33
N LYS A 338 55.67 -44.64 0.91
CA LYS A 338 54.69 -43.57 0.69
C LYS A 338 55.25 -42.29 1.33
N ARG A 339 55.25 -41.19 0.58
CA ARG A 339 55.63 -39.85 1.02
C ARG A 339 54.50 -38.89 0.71
N SER A 340 54.26 -37.97 1.63
CA SER A 340 53.29 -36.90 1.48
C SER A 340 54.00 -35.58 1.16
N ILE A 341 53.37 -34.73 0.38
CA ILE A 341 53.79 -33.34 0.10
C ILE A 341 52.57 -32.43 0.10
N TYR A 342 52.78 -31.16 0.44
CA TYR A 342 51.70 -30.21 0.66
C TYR A 342 51.85 -28.93 -0.20
N PRO A 343 51.74 -29.01 -1.55
CA PRO A 343 51.82 -27.83 -2.41
C PRO A 343 50.70 -26.83 -2.09
N GLN A 344 51.05 -25.60 -1.74
CA GLN A 344 50.08 -24.61 -1.27
C GLN A 344 50.45 -23.19 -1.66
N GLY A 345 49.46 -22.34 -1.85
CA GLY A 345 49.70 -20.95 -2.22
C GLY A 345 48.44 -20.10 -2.35
N HIS A 346 48.63 -18.78 -2.25
CA HIS A 346 47.61 -17.80 -2.60
C HIS A 346 47.53 -17.63 -4.12
N LEU A 347 46.34 -17.35 -4.65
CA LEU A 347 46.12 -17.11 -6.09
C LEU A 347 46.69 -15.75 -6.60
N ALA A 348 47.67 -15.17 -5.91
CA ALA A 348 48.24 -13.85 -6.19
C ALA A 348 48.88 -13.75 -7.60
N ALA A 349 49.47 -14.84 -8.10
CA ALA A 349 50.04 -14.91 -9.45
C ALA A 349 49.03 -14.54 -10.57
N LEU A 350 47.73 -14.73 -10.32
CA LEU A 350 46.67 -14.45 -11.29
C LEU A 350 46.54 -12.96 -11.63
N PHE A 351 46.68 -12.08 -10.63
CA PHE A 351 46.45 -10.63 -10.81
C PHE A 351 47.68 -9.86 -11.26
N LYS A 352 48.81 -10.56 -11.43
CA LYS A 352 49.86 -10.11 -12.34
C LYS A 352 49.41 -10.33 -13.80
N THR A 353 49.01 -11.56 -14.14
CA THR A 353 48.61 -11.93 -15.51
C THR A 353 47.37 -11.17 -16.02
N ILE A 354 46.36 -10.91 -15.18
CA ILE A 354 45.19 -10.10 -15.60
C ILE A 354 45.57 -8.62 -15.81
N ARG A 355 46.49 -8.09 -14.99
CA ARG A 355 46.95 -6.69 -15.01
C ARG A 355 47.92 -6.39 -16.16
N GLU A 356 48.79 -7.35 -16.50
CA GLU A 356 49.80 -7.24 -17.55
C GLU A 356 49.35 -7.83 -18.91
N GLY A 357 48.47 -8.82 -18.89
CA GLY A 357 48.08 -9.63 -20.06
C GLY A 357 46.79 -9.21 -20.79
N GLY A 358 46.19 -8.08 -20.44
CA GLY A 358 45.14 -7.45 -21.25
C GLY A 358 43.78 -8.18 -21.33
N VAL A 359 43.49 -9.15 -20.45
CA VAL A 359 42.21 -9.87 -20.44
C VAL A 359 41.06 -8.91 -20.07
N PRO A 360 40.01 -8.75 -20.90
CA PRO A 360 38.88 -7.87 -20.58
C PRO A 360 38.16 -8.29 -19.28
N ARG A 361 38.00 -7.34 -18.34
CA ARG A 361 37.40 -7.59 -17.03
C ARG A 361 35.97 -8.15 -17.14
N ASP A 362 35.21 -7.76 -18.14
CA ASP A 362 33.84 -8.23 -18.35
C ASP A 362 33.76 -9.73 -18.68
N ARG A 363 34.84 -10.36 -19.15
CA ARG A 363 34.88 -11.82 -19.32
C ARG A 363 35.04 -12.56 -17.99
N LEU A 364 35.72 -11.94 -17.03
CA LEU A 364 36.03 -12.50 -15.71
C LEU A 364 35.03 -12.08 -14.62
N VAL A 365 34.27 -11.01 -14.85
CA VAL A 365 33.26 -10.46 -13.94
C VAL A 365 31.95 -10.22 -14.69
N LYS A 366 30.85 -10.84 -14.24
CA LYS A 366 29.50 -10.62 -14.79
C LYS A 366 28.55 -10.15 -13.69
N GLN A 367 27.91 -9.00 -13.89
CA GLN A 367 26.83 -8.51 -13.02
C GLN A 367 25.47 -8.80 -13.69
N ILE A 368 24.55 -9.40 -12.94
CA ILE A 368 23.26 -9.91 -13.45
C ILE A 368 22.11 -9.34 -12.60
N SER A 369 21.07 -8.81 -13.25
CA SER A 369 19.78 -8.57 -12.61
C SER A 369 18.91 -9.82 -12.72
N LEU A 370 18.31 -10.23 -11.61
CA LEU A 370 17.33 -11.30 -11.53
C LEU A 370 15.90 -10.80 -11.84
N ASP A 371 15.73 -9.49 -12.01
CA ASP A 371 14.46 -8.77 -12.13
C ASP A 371 13.86 -8.88 -13.54
N ASN A 372 13.95 -10.06 -14.14
CA ASN A 372 13.45 -10.34 -15.49
C ASN A 372 11.91 -10.39 -15.48
N ASP A 373 11.32 -9.45 -16.22
CA ASP A 373 9.87 -9.27 -16.37
C ASP A 373 9.11 -10.53 -16.79
N PHE A 374 9.75 -11.49 -17.47
CA PHE A 374 9.14 -12.80 -17.82
C PHE A 374 8.70 -13.61 -16.58
N PHE A 375 9.43 -13.51 -15.47
CA PHE A 375 9.12 -14.25 -14.23
C PHE A 375 8.25 -13.45 -13.25
N LYS A 376 8.01 -12.15 -13.53
CA LYS A 376 7.14 -11.30 -12.72
C LYS A 376 5.66 -11.63 -12.96
N LYS A 377 4.83 -11.28 -11.98
CA LYS A 377 3.38 -11.45 -12.03
C LYS A 377 2.70 -10.08 -12.02
N ARG A 378 1.70 -9.86 -12.89
CA ARG A 378 0.84 -8.68 -12.79
C ARG A 378 -0.12 -8.91 -11.63
N ARG A 379 0.05 -8.11 -10.58
CA ARG A 379 -0.88 -8.02 -9.45
C ARG A 379 -1.68 -6.72 -9.58
N VAL A 380 -2.97 -6.80 -9.25
CA VAL A 380 -3.88 -5.66 -9.14
C VAL A 380 -4.81 -5.90 -7.97
N LYS A 381 -5.00 -4.89 -7.12
CA LYS A 381 -6.07 -4.84 -6.12
C LYS A 381 -7.07 -3.78 -6.53
N VAL A 382 -8.34 -4.16 -6.72
CA VAL A 382 -9.43 -3.22 -6.97
C VAL A 382 -10.20 -3.00 -5.68
N ILE A 383 -10.42 -1.73 -5.33
CA ILE A 383 -11.03 -1.27 -4.07
C ILE A 383 -12.28 -0.46 -4.40
N SER A 384 -13.44 -0.82 -3.84
CA SER A 384 -14.61 0.04 -3.85
C SER A 384 -14.54 1.03 -2.69
N ARG A 385 -14.78 2.32 -2.96
CA ARG A 385 -14.92 3.37 -1.93
C ARG A 385 -16.37 3.79 -1.67
N ALA A 386 -17.36 3.08 -2.23
CA ALA A 386 -18.77 3.41 -2.03
C ALA A 386 -19.30 3.03 -0.64
N ASP A 387 -20.23 3.84 -0.14
CA ASP A 387 -21.11 3.45 0.96
C ASP A 387 -22.26 2.58 0.42
N LEU A 388 -22.11 1.26 0.54
CA LEU A 388 -23.10 0.29 0.07
C LEU A 388 -24.42 0.34 0.88
N ALA A 389 -24.45 0.99 2.04
CA ALA A 389 -25.64 1.15 2.86
C ALA A 389 -26.41 2.42 2.47
N ALA A 390 -25.73 3.57 2.38
CA ALA A 390 -26.36 4.84 2.01
C ALA A 390 -26.91 4.84 0.56
N ASP A 391 -26.20 4.18 -0.37
CA ASP A 391 -26.55 4.18 -1.81
C ASP A 391 -27.47 3.02 -2.23
N ASP A 392 -27.95 2.22 -1.27
CA ASP A 392 -28.79 1.04 -1.51
C ASP A 392 -28.17 0.04 -2.50
N ILE A 393 -26.84 -0.14 -2.44
CA ILE A 393 -26.11 -1.11 -3.26
C ILE A 393 -26.19 -2.51 -2.62
N GLY A 394 -26.53 -3.52 -3.40
CA GLY A 394 -26.43 -4.93 -3.02
C GLY A 394 -25.04 -5.50 -3.25
N SER A 395 -24.45 -5.26 -4.43
CA SER A 395 -23.09 -5.69 -4.78
C SER A 395 -22.51 -4.93 -5.98
N ILE A 396 -21.20 -5.05 -6.18
CA ILE A 396 -20.49 -4.50 -7.35
C ILE A 396 -19.68 -5.63 -7.99
N ASN A 397 -20.06 -6.07 -9.18
CA ASN A 397 -19.31 -7.09 -9.94
C ASN A 397 -18.20 -6.41 -10.73
N VAL A 398 -16.96 -6.55 -10.27
CA VAL A 398 -15.76 -5.97 -10.91
C VAL A 398 -15.15 -6.99 -11.84
N ARG A 399 -14.94 -6.62 -13.10
CA ARG A 399 -14.26 -7.43 -14.11
C ARG A 399 -12.95 -6.76 -14.49
N VAL A 400 -11.87 -7.53 -14.43
CA VAL A 400 -10.51 -7.07 -14.64
C VAL A 400 -9.86 -7.89 -15.75
N ARG A 401 -9.26 -7.22 -16.73
CA ARG A 401 -8.69 -7.84 -17.94
C ARG A 401 -7.25 -7.42 -18.16
N TYR A 402 -6.36 -8.40 -18.21
CA TYR A 402 -4.96 -8.23 -18.56
C TYR A 402 -4.70 -8.85 -19.93
N GLY A 403 -4.70 -8.02 -20.97
CA GLY A 403 -4.64 -8.44 -22.37
C GLY A 403 -5.89 -9.24 -22.79
N ASP A 404 -5.69 -10.48 -23.22
CA ASP A 404 -6.75 -11.45 -23.52
C ASP A 404 -7.47 -11.96 -22.25
N LYS A 405 -6.73 -12.18 -21.17
CA LYS A 405 -7.18 -12.86 -19.95
C LYS A 405 -8.05 -11.95 -19.07
N ALA A 406 -9.30 -12.35 -18.85
CA ALA A 406 -10.20 -11.69 -17.90
C ALA A 406 -10.41 -12.54 -16.64
N GLN A 407 -10.55 -11.87 -15.50
CA GLN A 407 -11.02 -12.38 -14.21
C GLN A 407 -12.14 -11.46 -13.71
N ASN A 408 -12.93 -11.88 -12.71
CA ASN A 408 -13.91 -11.02 -12.05
C ASN A 408 -14.08 -11.40 -10.58
N ALA A 409 -14.55 -10.45 -9.77
CA ALA A 409 -14.89 -10.65 -8.37
C ALA A 409 -16.13 -9.83 -7.99
N LEU A 410 -16.88 -10.31 -7.00
CA LEU A 410 -18.05 -9.62 -6.48
C LEU A 410 -17.66 -8.90 -5.17
N LEU A 411 -17.74 -7.57 -5.17
CA LEU A 411 -17.56 -6.75 -3.98
C LEU A 411 -18.91 -6.53 -3.28
N GLY A 412 -18.88 -6.50 -1.94
CA GLY A 412 -20.07 -6.41 -1.09
C GLY A 412 -19.73 -5.92 0.32
N ALA A 413 -20.73 -5.85 1.20
CA ALA A 413 -20.57 -5.22 2.52
C ALA A 413 -19.50 -5.88 3.42
N SER A 414 -19.23 -7.18 3.25
CA SER A 414 -18.17 -7.92 3.96
C SER A 414 -16.82 -7.93 3.23
N GLN A 415 -16.76 -7.48 1.97
CA GLN A 415 -15.58 -7.51 1.13
C GLN A 415 -15.59 -6.33 0.15
N GLY A 416 -15.00 -5.21 0.58
CA GLY A 416 -14.89 -3.99 -0.23
C GLY A 416 -13.76 -4.00 -1.28
N ASP A 417 -12.92 -5.04 -1.32
CA ASP A 417 -11.82 -5.16 -2.28
C ASP A 417 -11.57 -6.59 -2.77
N ALA A 418 -10.91 -6.70 -3.92
CA ALA A 418 -10.48 -7.96 -4.51
C ALA A 418 -9.09 -7.84 -5.15
N SER A 419 -8.28 -8.87 -4.98
CA SER A 419 -6.93 -8.97 -5.55
C SER A 419 -6.91 -9.99 -6.70
N PHE A 420 -6.24 -9.63 -7.78
CA PHE A 420 -6.14 -10.38 -9.03
C PHE A 420 -4.66 -10.60 -9.39
N GLU A 421 -4.34 -11.78 -9.93
CA GLU A 421 -2.97 -12.15 -10.31
C GLU A 421 -2.92 -12.86 -11.67
N TRP A 422 -1.95 -12.48 -12.50
CA TRP A 422 -1.58 -13.15 -13.75
C TRP A 422 -0.06 -13.29 -13.84
N LEU A 423 0.43 -14.28 -14.62
CA LEU A 423 1.78 -14.20 -15.18
C LEU A 423 1.87 -12.97 -16.10
N SER A 424 3.04 -12.34 -16.19
CA SER A 424 3.26 -11.19 -17.07
C SER A 424 2.96 -11.52 -18.54
N GLN A 425 2.53 -10.49 -19.28
CA GLN A 425 2.51 -10.47 -20.73
C GLN A 425 3.59 -9.49 -21.18
N LEU A 426 4.46 -9.90 -22.09
CA LEU A 426 5.58 -9.09 -22.56
C LEU A 426 5.26 -8.42 -23.89
N ASP A 427 5.58 -7.13 -24.01
CA ASP A 427 5.76 -6.43 -25.29
C ASP A 427 7.21 -5.95 -25.38
N LYS A 428 7.89 -6.26 -26.48
CA LYS A 428 9.33 -5.96 -26.72
C LYS A 428 10.27 -6.31 -25.56
N GLY A 429 9.92 -7.34 -24.78
CA GLY A 429 10.69 -7.81 -23.61
C GLY A 429 10.38 -7.09 -22.29
N GLN A 430 9.51 -6.07 -22.29
CA GLN A 430 9.04 -5.40 -21.07
C GLN A 430 7.65 -5.91 -20.68
N MET A 431 7.38 -5.94 -19.38
CA MET A 431 6.08 -6.28 -18.82
C MET A 431 5.03 -5.22 -19.19
N LYS A 432 4.01 -5.62 -19.95
CA LYS A 432 2.83 -4.77 -20.14
C LYS A 432 2.20 -4.48 -18.78
N ARG A 433 1.97 -3.21 -18.45
CA ARG A 433 1.33 -2.82 -17.17
C ARG A 433 -0.18 -2.65 -17.29
N ASP A 434 -0.68 -2.22 -18.44
CA ASP A 434 -2.11 -1.89 -18.63
C ASP A 434 -3.04 -3.05 -18.28
N VAL A 435 -3.97 -2.77 -17.38
CA VAL A 435 -5.08 -3.63 -17.00
C VAL A 435 -6.37 -2.85 -17.20
N GLN A 436 -7.31 -3.44 -17.95
CA GLN A 436 -8.65 -2.87 -18.13
C GLN A 436 -9.57 -3.28 -16.99
N VAL A 437 -10.32 -2.33 -16.44
CA VAL A 437 -11.35 -2.56 -15.42
C VAL A 437 -12.70 -2.06 -15.96
N GLU A 438 -13.73 -2.90 -15.83
CA GLU A 438 -15.15 -2.50 -15.94
C GLU A 438 -15.89 -3.03 -14.70
N TYR A 439 -16.94 -2.35 -14.25
CA TYR A 439 -17.73 -2.78 -13.10
C TYR A 439 -19.24 -2.59 -13.31
N GLU A 440 -20.03 -3.50 -12.73
CA GLU A 440 -21.49 -3.44 -12.71
C GLU A 440 -21.98 -3.30 -11.26
N VAL A 441 -22.60 -2.16 -10.96
CA VAL A 441 -23.27 -1.87 -9.69
C VAL A 441 -24.67 -2.47 -9.74
N SER A 442 -25.04 -3.26 -8.73
CA SER A 442 -26.40 -3.81 -8.58
C SER A 442 -27.03 -3.30 -7.29
N PHE A 443 -28.16 -2.60 -7.40
CA PHE A 443 -28.90 -2.05 -6.25
C PHE A 443 -29.82 -3.09 -5.59
N LYS A 444 -30.22 -2.84 -4.33
CA LYS A 444 -31.14 -3.66 -3.52
C LYS A 444 -32.33 -2.82 -3.08
N GLY A 445 -33.53 -3.42 -2.99
CA GLY A 445 -34.73 -2.70 -2.53
C GLY A 445 -35.19 -1.56 -3.45
N VAL A 446 -35.01 -1.71 -4.76
CA VAL A 446 -35.32 -0.70 -5.78
C VAL A 446 -36.37 -1.23 -6.75
N ASP A 447 -37.39 -0.44 -7.06
CA ASP A 447 -38.34 -0.76 -8.13
C ASP A 447 -37.74 -0.44 -9.52
N ALA A 448 -37.77 -1.44 -10.40
CA ALA A 448 -37.36 -1.32 -11.80
C ALA A 448 -38.30 -0.47 -12.65
N ALA A 449 -39.51 -0.16 -12.17
CA ALA A 449 -40.42 0.81 -12.78
C ALA A 449 -40.04 2.27 -12.49
N GLU A 450 -39.28 2.52 -11.43
CA GLU A 450 -38.86 3.86 -11.02
C GLU A 450 -37.44 4.23 -11.47
N ARG A 451 -36.48 3.30 -11.40
CA ARG A 451 -35.08 3.55 -11.82
C ARG A 451 -34.32 2.28 -12.18
N PRO A 452 -33.20 2.37 -12.92
CA PRO A 452 -32.37 1.21 -13.22
C PRO A 452 -31.86 0.48 -11.97
N THR A 453 -32.16 -0.82 -11.85
CA THR A 453 -31.67 -1.67 -10.75
C THR A 453 -30.20 -2.07 -10.90
N LYS A 454 -29.60 -1.80 -12.07
CA LYS A 454 -28.19 -2.03 -12.39
C LYS A 454 -27.62 -0.90 -13.23
N LEU A 455 -26.35 -0.55 -12.99
CA LEU A 455 -25.57 0.37 -13.81
C LEU A 455 -24.17 -0.21 -14.09
N LYS A 456 -23.64 0.03 -15.28
CA LYS A 456 -22.33 -0.49 -15.71
C LYS A 456 -21.41 0.64 -16.18
N SER A 457 -20.17 0.63 -15.71
CA SER A 457 -19.14 1.57 -16.16
C SER A 457 -18.58 1.23 -17.54
N LYS A 458 -17.96 2.24 -18.17
CA LYS A 458 -17.14 2.06 -19.38
C LYS A 458 -15.78 1.44 -18.97
N PRO A 459 -15.17 0.56 -19.79
CA PRO A 459 -13.84 0.05 -19.52
C PRO A 459 -12.80 1.18 -19.41
N GLN A 460 -12.05 1.21 -18.31
CA GLN A 460 -10.95 2.13 -18.04
C GLN A 460 -9.64 1.34 -17.94
N SER A 461 -8.49 1.94 -18.31
CA SER A 461 -7.18 1.27 -18.30
C SER A 461 -6.26 1.85 -17.22
N PHE A 462 -5.55 0.98 -16.49
CA PHE A 462 -4.69 1.34 -15.36
C PHE A 462 -3.36 0.56 -15.38
N ASP A 463 -2.25 1.24 -15.09
CA ASP A 463 -0.89 0.71 -14.98
C ASP A 463 -0.40 0.53 -13.52
N VAL A 464 -1.11 1.16 -12.58
CA VAL A 464 -0.93 1.06 -11.12
C VAL A 464 -1.38 -0.29 -10.53
N GLU A 465 -1.03 -0.54 -9.27
CA GLU A 465 -1.34 -1.80 -8.57
C GLU A 465 -2.59 -1.72 -7.69
N ASN A 466 -2.88 -0.58 -7.07
CA ASN A 466 -4.15 -0.32 -6.39
C ASN A 466 -5.02 0.53 -7.31
N ILE A 467 -6.23 0.06 -7.62
CA ILE A 467 -7.22 0.75 -8.44
C ILE A 467 -8.45 1.01 -7.57
N GLU A 468 -8.83 2.27 -7.40
CA GLU A 468 -10.07 2.62 -6.71
C GLU A 468 -11.19 2.80 -7.74
N ILE A 469 -12.38 2.27 -7.45
CA ILE A 469 -13.59 2.46 -8.27
C ILE A 469 -14.66 3.22 -7.49
N ILE A 470 -15.32 4.15 -8.19
CA ILE A 470 -16.30 5.07 -7.62
C ILE A 470 -17.65 4.82 -8.32
N PRO A 471 -18.55 3.99 -7.75
CA PRO A 471 -19.91 3.78 -8.24
C PRO A 471 -20.70 5.06 -8.57
N ARG A 472 -20.48 6.14 -7.80
CA ARG A 472 -21.12 7.46 -8.02
C ARG A 472 -20.64 8.20 -9.29
N ASP A 473 -19.64 7.69 -10.01
CA ASP A 473 -19.34 8.15 -11.37
C ASP A 473 -20.45 7.79 -12.37
N LEU A 474 -21.39 6.90 -11.97
CA LEU A 474 -22.52 6.44 -12.80
C LEU A 474 -23.87 7.05 -12.37
N TYR A 475 -23.97 7.64 -11.18
CA TYR A 475 -25.19 8.23 -10.61
C TYR A 475 -24.87 9.13 -9.41
N ALA A 476 -25.71 10.14 -9.18
CA ALA A 476 -25.80 10.87 -7.91
C ALA A 476 -27.07 10.47 -7.15
N ILE A 477 -27.04 10.67 -5.83
CA ILE A 477 -28.23 10.65 -4.97
C ILE A 477 -28.33 12.01 -4.32
N ASN A 478 -29.32 12.79 -4.74
CA ASN A 478 -29.64 14.10 -4.21
C ASN A 478 -30.68 13.91 -3.09
N THR A 479 -30.24 14.06 -1.84
CA THR A 479 -31.14 14.02 -0.69
C THR A 479 -31.86 15.36 -0.57
N VAL A 480 -33.09 15.45 -1.06
CA VAL A 480 -33.94 16.65 -0.99
C VAL A 480 -34.63 16.69 0.38
N PRO A 481 -34.35 17.66 1.27
CA PRO A 481 -35.08 17.82 2.53
C PRO A 481 -36.49 18.36 2.30
N VAL A 482 -37.43 17.96 3.15
CA VAL A 482 -38.83 18.41 3.11
C VAL A 482 -39.18 18.90 4.52
N LEU A 483 -39.43 20.20 4.67
CA LEU A 483 -39.42 20.88 5.98
C LEU A 483 -40.70 21.70 6.18
N ALA A 484 -41.40 21.51 7.31
CA ALA A 484 -42.51 22.37 7.73
C ALA A 484 -42.00 23.59 8.51
N GLU A 485 -42.09 24.77 7.90
CA GLU A 485 -41.54 26.02 8.44
C GLU A 485 -42.67 26.92 8.99
N ASN A 486 -42.61 27.22 10.29
CA ASN A 486 -43.62 28.01 11.01
C ASN A 486 -45.07 27.53 10.74
N PHE A 487 -45.25 26.22 10.66
CA PHE A 487 -46.47 25.60 10.16
C PHE A 487 -47.53 25.40 11.28
N PRO A 488 -48.81 25.77 11.05
CA PRO A 488 -49.88 25.74 12.06
C PRO A 488 -50.43 24.32 12.31
N TRP A 489 -49.65 23.50 13.02
CA TRP A 489 -50.02 22.13 13.42
C TRP A 489 -51.27 22.02 14.30
N GLU A 490 -51.73 23.12 14.90
CA GLU A 490 -52.99 23.17 15.65
C GLU A 490 -54.24 23.15 14.76
N ARG A 491 -54.08 23.19 13.42
CA ARG A 491 -55.18 23.23 12.44
C ARG A 491 -55.07 22.21 11.31
N TYR A 492 -53.94 21.53 11.17
CA TYR A 492 -53.72 20.48 10.19
C TYR A 492 -53.15 19.22 10.87
N SER A 493 -53.76 18.07 10.60
CA SER A 493 -53.34 16.77 11.15
C SER A 493 -51.99 16.31 10.57
N SER A 494 -51.77 16.57 9.29
CA SER A 494 -50.62 16.15 8.51
C SER A 494 -50.52 16.96 7.22
N VAL A 495 -49.35 16.89 6.57
CA VAL A 495 -49.16 17.40 5.20
C VAL A 495 -48.48 16.34 4.37
N ASP A 496 -49.11 15.95 3.26
CA ASP A 496 -48.58 14.99 2.29
C ASP A 496 -47.88 15.74 1.15
N VAL A 497 -46.56 15.58 1.07
CA VAL A 497 -45.72 16.14 0.01
C VAL A 497 -45.36 15.02 -0.98
N PHE A 498 -46.06 15.02 -2.12
CA PHE A 498 -45.78 14.13 -3.23
C PHE A 498 -44.66 14.72 -4.08
N LEU A 499 -43.66 13.91 -4.41
CA LEU A 499 -42.43 14.28 -5.11
C LEU A 499 -42.26 13.41 -6.34
N ARG A 500 -41.87 14.02 -7.47
CA ARG A 500 -41.78 13.32 -8.75
C ARG A 500 -40.58 13.78 -9.57
N TYR A 501 -39.69 12.84 -9.90
CA TYR A 501 -38.57 13.09 -10.81
C TYR A 501 -38.64 12.17 -12.03
N ARG A 502 -38.41 12.73 -13.21
CA ARG A 502 -38.54 12.06 -14.50
C ARG A 502 -37.33 12.35 -15.38
N ASP A 503 -36.57 11.32 -15.73
CA ASP A 503 -35.58 11.38 -16.81
C ASP A 503 -35.75 10.18 -17.75
N PRO A 504 -36.59 10.30 -18.79
CA PRO A 504 -36.86 9.22 -19.73
C PRO A 504 -35.63 8.71 -20.47
N ALA A 505 -34.60 9.56 -20.66
CA ALA A 505 -33.35 9.16 -21.33
C ALA A 505 -32.56 8.12 -20.51
N ASN A 506 -32.58 8.26 -19.18
CA ASN A 506 -31.95 7.34 -18.23
C ASN A 506 -32.93 6.33 -17.61
N LYS A 507 -34.19 6.30 -18.08
CA LYS A 507 -35.28 5.43 -17.57
C LYS A 507 -35.60 5.66 -16.09
N ILE A 508 -35.68 6.93 -15.67
CA ILE A 508 -36.01 7.32 -14.29
C ILE A 508 -37.42 7.94 -14.25
N ASN A 509 -38.23 7.53 -13.28
CA ASN A 509 -39.62 7.91 -13.03
C ASN A 509 -39.97 7.65 -11.55
N GLN A 510 -39.30 8.34 -10.62
CA GLN A 510 -39.59 8.23 -9.19
C GLN A 510 -40.85 8.99 -8.80
N ASN A 511 -41.69 8.42 -7.93
CA ASN A 511 -42.95 9.01 -7.46
C ASN A 511 -43.14 8.72 -5.96
N ASP A 512 -42.52 9.54 -5.12
CA ASP A 512 -42.44 9.37 -3.66
C ASP A 512 -43.46 10.23 -2.89
N LEU A 513 -43.71 9.88 -1.63
CA LEU A 513 -44.52 10.65 -0.68
C LEU A 513 -43.76 10.84 0.64
N VAL A 514 -43.58 12.10 1.04
CA VAL A 514 -43.13 12.48 2.39
C VAL A 514 -44.30 13.07 3.16
N ARG A 515 -44.79 12.34 4.17
CA ARG A 515 -45.82 12.81 5.11
C ARG A 515 -45.16 13.52 6.29
N LEU A 516 -45.53 14.78 6.52
CA LEU A 516 -45.13 15.56 7.69
C LEU A 516 -46.25 15.59 8.73
N THR A 517 -45.89 15.61 10.02
CA THR A 517 -46.81 15.77 11.16
C THR A 517 -46.20 16.71 12.21
N LYS A 518 -46.96 17.04 13.25
CA LYS A 518 -46.46 17.82 14.40
C LYS A 518 -45.23 17.17 15.07
N ASP A 519 -45.23 15.84 15.19
CA ASP A 519 -44.16 15.07 15.84
C ASP A 519 -43.03 14.71 14.87
N SER A 520 -43.27 14.81 13.56
CA SER A 520 -42.28 14.64 12.50
C SER A 520 -42.43 15.75 11.44
N PRO A 521 -42.00 16.99 11.77
CA PRO A 521 -42.20 18.17 10.89
C PRO A 521 -41.17 18.25 9.75
N SER A 522 -40.32 17.24 9.61
CA SER A 522 -39.25 17.17 8.60
C SER A 522 -39.06 15.75 8.09
N GLY A 523 -38.88 15.60 6.78
CA GLY A 523 -38.45 14.36 6.13
C GLY A 523 -37.41 14.64 5.04
N ALA A 524 -37.05 13.63 4.26
CA ALA A 524 -36.18 13.77 3.11
C ALA A 524 -36.45 12.68 2.05
N TRP A 525 -36.12 12.98 0.80
CA TRP A 525 -36.29 12.10 -0.35
C TRP A 525 -34.94 11.84 -1.04
N LYS A 526 -34.68 10.58 -1.40
CA LYS A 526 -33.49 10.18 -2.19
C LYS A 526 -33.80 10.28 -3.69
N MET A 527 -33.66 11.47 -4.27
CA MET A 527 -33.76 11.65 -5.72
C MET A 527 -32.52 11.05 -6.40
N PHE A 528 -32.72 10.05 -7.27
CA PHE A 528 -31.67 9.34 -7.98
C PHE A 528 -31.46 9.96 -9.36
N VAL A 529 -30.24 10.42 -9.63
CA VAL A 529 -29.93 11.25 -10.80
C VAL A 529 -28.78 10.62 -11.59
N MET A 530 -28.94 10.49 -12.92
CA MET A 530 -27.87 10.04 -13.83
C MET A 530 -27.36 11.14 -14.77
N ASP A 531 -28.12 12.23 -14.90
CA ASP A 531 -27.76 13.42 -15.65
C ASP A 531 -27.69 14.59 -14.67
N ALA A 532 -26.46 15.00 -14.32
CA ALA A 532 -26.24 16.05 -13.32
C ALA A 532 -26.76 17.45 -13.73
N SER A 533 -27.21 17.62 -14.98
CA SER A 533 -27.90 18.83 -15.45
C SER A 533 -29.42 18.84 -15.17
N LYS A 534 -29.97 17.74 -14.65
CA LYS A 534 -31.40 17.57 -14.36
C LYS A 534 -31.66 17.45 -12.86
N THR A 535 -31.61 18.58 -12.16
CA THR A 535 -31.92 18.67 -10.73
C THR A 535 -33.39 18.96 -10.42
N GLY A 536 -34.12 19.57 -11.37
CA GLY A 536 -35.52 19.93 -11.19
C GLY A 536 -36.46 18.72 -11.10
N TYR A 537 -37.43 18.82 -10.20
CA TYR A 537 -38.47 17.82 -9.94
C TYR A 537 -39.86 18.51 -9.91
N GLU A 538 -40.91 17.73 -9.76
CA GLU A 538 -42.27 18.24 -9.57
C GLU A 538 -42.76 17.93 -8.15
N VAL A 539 -43.50 18.86 -7.55
CA VAL A 539 -44.05 18.75 -6.19
C VAL A 539 -45.56 19.00 -6.18
N ARG A 540 -46.30 18.23 -5.37
CA ARG A 540 -47.72 18.42 -5.08
C ARG A 540 -47.94 18.29 -3.59
N ILE A 541 -48.67 19.21 -2.97
CA ILE A 541 -48.81 19.29 -1.51
C ILE A 541 -50.29 19.21 -1.13
N VAL A 542 -50.64 18.27 -0.26
CA VAL A 542 -51.98 18.11 0.32
C VAL A 542 -51.91 18.39 1.81
N TYR A 543 -52.60 19.44 2.27
CA TYR A 543 -52.67 19.83 3.67
C TYR A 543 -53.97 19.31 4.28
N HIS A 544 -53.89 18.39 5.24
CA HIS A 544 -55.05 17.70 5.81
C HIS A 544 -55.63 18.45 7.01
N GLY A 545 -56.64 19.28 6.77
CA GLY A 545 -57.26 20.14 7.79
C GLY A 545 -57.97 19.37 8.90
N LEU A 546 -57.87 19.85 10.14
CA LEU A 546 -58.66 19.35 11.28
C LEU A 546 -60.13 19.85 11.23
N SER A 547 -60.33 21.01 10.62
CA SER A 547 -61.63 21.58 10.23
C SER A 547 -61.54 22.10 8.79
N GLY A 548 -62.67 22.24 8.10
CA GLY A 548 -62.74 22.78 6.73
C GLY A 548 -62.22 21.85 5.61
N GLY A 549 -61.63 20.70 5.94
CA GLY A 549 -61.20 19.68 4.97
C GLY A 549 -59.84 19.94 4.31
N ASP A 550 -59.52 19.11 3.32
CA ASP A 550 -58.21 19.09 2.65
C ASP A 550 -58.00 20.30 1.74
N THR A 551 -56.76 20.82 1.73
CA THR A 551 -56.31 21.83 0.77
C THR A 551 -55.25 21.23 -0.13
N VAL A 552 -55.41 21.34 -1.45
CA VAL A 552 -54.46 20.81 -2.44
C VAL A 552 -53.76 21.96 -3.17
N ARG A 553 -52.43 21.96 -3.17
CA ARG A 553 -51.60 22.61 -4.19
C ARG A 553 -51.18 21.54 -5.18
N ASP A 554 -51.70 21.63 -6.40
CA ASP A 554 -51.45 20.62 -7.44
C ASP A 554 -50.01 20.69 -8.00
N TRP A 555 -49.64 19.74 -8.85
CA TRP A 555 -48.28 19.58 -9.38
C TRP A 555 -47.70 20.88 -9.97
N ALA A 556 -46.57 21.32 -9.41
CA ALA A 556 -45.75 22.42 -9.91
C ALA A 556 -44.27 21.99 -10.01
N PRO A 557 -43.50 22.50 -10.99
CA PRO A 557 -42.06 22.26 -11.07
C PRO A 557 -41.32 23.05 -9.97
N LEU A 558 -40.23 22.47 -9.48
CA LEU A 558 -39.33 23.06 -8.49
C LEU A 558 -37.89 22.62 -8.77
N ASP A 559 -36.95 23.57 -8.73
CA ASP A 559 -35.51 23.35 -8.89
C ASP A 559 -34.74 23.99 -7.71
N GLU A 560 -35.29 23.80 -6.51
CA GLU A 560 -34.68 24.17 -5.24
C GLU A 560 -34.13 22.91 -4.56
N PRO A 561 -33.05 23.00 -3.76
CA PRO A 561 -32.45 21.84 -3.12
C PRO A 561 -33.29 21.26 -1.95
N GLN A 562 -34.42 21.88 -1.61
CA GLN A 562 -35.33 21.49 -0.54
C GLN A 562 -36.79 21.86 -0.86
N VAL A 563 -37.74 21.33 -0.10
CA VAL A 563 -39.16 21.71 -0.14
C VAL A 563 -39.59 22.32 1.18
N SER A 564 -39.83 23.64 1.19
CA SER A 564 -40.33 24.38 2.36
C SER A 564 -41.87 24.43 2.38
N VAL A 565 -42.48 23.66 3.29
CA VAL A 565 -43.93 23.60 3.53
C VAL A 565 -44.35 24.73 4.49
N ARG A 566 -45.27 25.59 4.06
CA ARG A 566 -45.77 26.76 4.82
C ARG A 566 -47.30 26.89 4.75
N ASN A 567 -47.90 27.70 5.64
CA ASN A 567 -49.36 27.92 5.72
C ASN A 567 -49.95 28.48 4.38
N PRO A 568 -51.08 27.97 3.83
CA PRO A 568 -51.21 28.04 2.37
C PRO A 568 -51.58 29.35 1.63
N PHE A 569 -52.35 30.36 2.05
CA PHE A 569 -53.02 30.81 3.29
C PHE A 569 -52.20 31.47 4.43
N PRO A 570 -51.22 32.36 4.16
CA PRO A 570 -50.58 33.16 5.21
C PRO A 570 -51.45 34.33 5.75
N THR A 571 -52.44 34.81 4.98
CA THR A 571 -53.23 36.00 5.34
C THR A 571 -54.38 35.63 6.29
N ARG A 572 -54.49 36.34 7.41
CA ARG A 572 -55.53 36.13 8.43
C ARG A 572 -56.41 37.36 8.60
N ARG A 573 -57.72 37.16 8.72
CA ARG A 573 -58.67 38.16 9.22
C ARG A 573 -58.73 38.04 10.72
N VAL A 574 -58.36 39.10 11.43
CA VAL A 574 -58.31 39.13 12.90
C VAL A 574 -59.17 40.30 13.39
N VAL A 575 -60.16 40.00 14.22
CA VAL A 575 -61.07 40.99 14.81
C VAL A 575 -60.99 40.92 16.33
N GLN A 576 -60.53 42.02 16.94
CA GLN A 576 -60.50 42.16 18.39
C GLN A 576 -61.88 42.63 18.89
N VAL A 577 -62.47 41.88 19.82
CA VAL A 577 -63.74 42.22 20.46
C VAL A 577 -63.43 42.83 21.83
N VAL A 578 -63.74 44.12 21.98
CA VAL A 578 -63.39 44.94 23.15
C VAL A 578 -64.67 45.29 23.92
N PRO A 579 -64.88 44.78 25.15
CA PRO A 579 -66.00 45.19 25.98
C PRO A 579 -65.77 46.57 26.59
N ASN A 580 -66.76 47.46 26.51
CA ASN A 580 -66.71 48.81 27.09
C ASN A 580 -68.09 49.18 27.68
N PHE A 581 -68.40 48.59 28.83
CA PHE A 581 -69.68 48.70 29.54
C PHE A 581 -69.52 49.30 30.93
N ASN A 582 -70.58 49.92 31.46
CA ASN A 582 -70.68 50.17 32.90
C ASN A 582 -71.05 48.87 33.61
N TRP A 583 -70.06 48.15 34.14
CA TRP A 583 -70.26 46.90 34.85
C TRP A 583 -71.05 47.04 36.16
N ASN A 584 -71.32 48.24 36.65
CA ASN A 584 -72.29 48.44 37.74
C ASN A 584 -73.72 48.06 37.31
N ASP A 585 -74.06 48.29 36.04
CA ASP A 585 -75.40 48.04 35.49
C ASP A 585 -75.47 46.69 34.76
N VAL A 586 -74.39 46.28 34.08
CA VAL A 586 -74.33 45.09 33.23
C VAL A 586 -73.83 43.87 34.02
N GLN A 587 -74.52 42.73 33.87
CA GLN A 587 -74.15 41.45 34.48
C GLN A 587 -73.19 40.68 33.57
N GLU A 588 -73.61 40.42 32.33
CA GLU A 588 -72.84 39.67 31.33
C GLU A 588 -73.26 40.09 29.92
N VAL A 589 -72.34 39.95 28.97
CA VAL A 589 -72.58 40.25 27.55
C VAL A 589 -72.13 39.08 26.71
N PHE A 590 -73.04 38.53 25.91
CA PHE A 590 -72.76 37.50 24.93
C PHE A 590 -72.54 38.12 23.55
N VAL A 591 -71.61 37.55 22.77
CA VAL A 591 -71.36 37.95 21.38
C VAL A 591 -71.18 36.68 20.55
N ASP A 592 -72.03 36.51 19.55
CA ASP A 592 -71.87 35.46 18.55
C ASP A 592 -71.23 36.09 17.30
N LEU A 593 -70.12 35.55 16.83
CA LEU A 593 -69.43 36.01 15.61
C LEU A 593 -69.47 34.94 14.53
N ARG A 594 -69.60 35.38 13.28
CA ARG A 594 -69.65 34.53 12.10
C ARG A 594 -68.87 35.12 10.93
N TYR A 595 -68.05 34.29 10.31
CA TYR A 595 -67.41 34.56 9.02
C TYR A 595 -67.82 33.50 8.00
N SER A 596 -68.08 33.91 6.76
CA SER A 596 -68.42 32.97 5.69
C SER A 596 -67.85 33.38 4.33
N ASP A 597 -67.02 32.52 3.76
CA ASP A 597 -66.59 32.56 2.35
C ASP A 597 -67.16 31.31 1.65
N LYS A 598 -68.39 31.45 1.17
CA LYS A 598 -69.13 30.37 0.50
C LYS A 598 -68.50 29.93 -0.82
N ALA A 599 -67.67 30.76 -1.46
CA ALA A 599 -66.98 30.39 -2.69
C ALA A 599 -65.83 29.41 -2.41
N ASN A 600 -65.24 29.47 -1.22
CA ASN A 600 -64.16 28.60 -0.77
C ASN A 600 -64.59 27.61 0.34
N ASN A 601 -65.90 27.39 0.53
CA ASN A 601 -66.51 26.52 1.55
C ASN A 601 -66.06 26.80 3.01
N VAL A 602 -65.77 28.06 3.35
CA VAL A 602 -65.45 28.45 4.73
C VAL A 602 -66.68 28.96 5.46
N LEU A 603 -66.91 28.41 6.65
CA LEU A 603 -67.78 28.94 7.68
C LEU A 603 -67.01 28.81 9.00
N GLU A 604 -66.82 29.92 9.71
CA GLU A 604 -66.21 29.95 11.05
C GLU A 604 -67.15 30.72 11.97
N GLU A 605 -67.54 30.10 13.09
CA GLU A 605 -68.50 30.63 14.04
C GLU A 605 -67.91 30.52 15.46
N MET A 606 -68.05 31.58 16.27
CA MET A 606 -67.46 31.67 17.60
C MET A 606 -68.35 32.48 18.53
N GLN A 607 -68.74 31.88 19.66
CA GLN A 607 -69.39 32.57 20.76
C GLN A 607 -68.35 33.06 21.78
N MET A 608 -68.56 34.26 22.31
CA MET A 608 -67.79 34.88 23.39
C MET A 608 -68.75 35.35 24.48
N SER A 609 -68.34 35.34 25.74
CA SER A 609 -69.01 36.14 26.78
C SER A 609 -68.02 37.01 27.57
N PHE A 610 -68.54 38.09 28.16
CA PHE A 610 -67.77 39.09 28.89
C PHE A 610 -68.51 39.50 30.17
N GLN A 611 -67.80 39.47 31.29
CA GLN A 611 -68.25 39.95 32.60
C GLN A 611 -67.28 41.04 33.11
N GLU A 612 -67.53 41.57 34.31
CA GLU A 612 -66.69 42.57 34.96
C GLU A 612 -65.22 42.12 35.06
N GLY A 613 -64.30 42.96 34.54
CA GLY A 613 -62.87 42.65 34.48
C GLY A 613 -62.41 41.77 33.31
N ALA A 614 -63.33 41.31 32.43
CA ALA A 614 -62.96 40.50 31.28
C ALA A 614 -62.05 41.23 30.28
N ALA A 615 -61.00 40.55 29.81
CA ALA A 615 -60.11 41.04 28.77
C ALA A 615 -60.78 41.04 27.39
N SER A 616 -60.23 41.81 26.44
CA SER A 616 -60.66 41.76 25.04
C SER A 616 -60.32 40.41 24.41
N GLN A 617 -61.28 39.80 23.72
CA GLN A 617 -61.11 38.52 23.02
C GLN A 617 -60.82 38.75 21.53
N VAL A 618 -60.46 37.70 20.81
CA VAL A 618 -60.04 37.77 19.40
C VAL A 618 -60.70 36.66 18.60
N PHE A 619 -61.42 37.04 17.54
CA PHE A 619 -61.88 36.13 16.49
C PHE A 619 -60.88 36.16 15.33
N ALA A 620 -60.47 34.99 14.81
CA ALA A 620 -59.41 34.93 13.79
C ALA A 620 -59.54 33.74 12.81
N VAL A 621 -59.69 34.05 11.51
CA VAL A 621 -59.84 33.09 10.40
C VAL A 621 -58.77 33.29 9.33
N ASP A 622 -58.34 32.22 8.65
CA ASP A 622 -57.39 32.32 7.52
C ASP A 622 -58.16 32.58 6.23
N LEU A 623 -57.81 33.65 5.54
CA LEU A 623 -58.52 34.10 4.34
C LEU A 623 -58.15 33.23 3.14
N ARG A 624 -59.14 32.47 2.64
CA ARG A 624 -59.06 31.78 1.34
C ARG A 624 -59.15 32.80 0.20
N ASN A 625 -60.09 33.75 0.31
CA ASN A 625 -60.14 34.97 -0.49
C ASN A 625 -59.86 36.20 0.38
N PRO A 626 -58.74 36.93 0.19
CA PRO A 626 -58.43 38.16 0.93
C PRO A 626 -59.48 39.27 0.84
N GLU A 627 -60.33 39.28 -0.21
CA GLU A 627 -61.37 40.30 -0.38
C GLU A 627 -62.63 40.05 0.46
N VAL A 628 -62.88 38.82 0.92
CA VAL A 628 -64.00 38.51 1.81
C VAL A 628 -63.58 38.86 3.24
N LYS A 629 -63.88 40.09 3.66
CA LYS A 629 -63.44 40.68 4.96
C LYS A 629 -64.54 40.78 6.02
N GLY A 630 -65.81 40.77 5.61
CA GLY A 630 -66.95 40.98 6.51
C GLY A 630 -67.05 39.90 7.59
N VAL A 631 -67.02 40.33 8.85
CA VAL A 631 -67.36 39.49 10.01
C VAL A 631 -68.70 39.96 10.55
N TYR A 632 -69.66 39.04 10.61
CA TYR A 632 -70.99 39.25 11.16
C TYR A 632 -70.94 39.03 12.67
N TYR A 633 -71.74 39.78 13.44
CA TYR A 633 -71.87 39.60 14.88
C TYR A 633 -73.25 40.03 15.42
N SER A 634 -73.75 39.30 16.40
CA SER A 634 -74.87 39.70 17.28
C SER A 634 -74.35 39.92 18.70
N VAL A 635 -75.05 40.74 19.49
CA VAL A 635 -74.68 41.02 20.90
C VAL A 635 -75.93 40.97 21.76
N SER A 636 -75.88 40.28 22.89
CA SER A 636 -76.97 40.22 23.86
C SER A 636 -76.47 40.62 25.25
N ILE A 637 -77.06 41.69 25.82
CA ILE A 637 -76.61 42.32 27.06
C ILE A 637 -77.60 41.99 28.19
N LEU A 638 -77.12 41.29 29.21
CA LEU A 638 -77.87 40.99 30.44
C LEU A 638 -77.55 42.03 31.52
N TYR A 639 -78.59 42.60 32.13
CA TYR A 639 -78.48 43.67 33.14
C TYR A 639 -78.72 43.17 34.57
N LYS A 640 -77.99 43.74 35.53
CA LYS A 640 -78.06 43.40 36.97
C LYS A 640 -79.38 43.82 37.64
N ASP A 641 -80.18 44.69 37.01
CA ASP A 641 -81.47 45.17 37.54
C ASP A 641 -82.68 44.34 37.10
N GLY A 642 -82.49 43.29 36.29
CA GLY A 642 -83.54 42.35 35.92
C GLY A 642 -84.51 42.84 34.83
N ARG A 643 -84.16 43.90 34.09
CA ARG A 643 -84.85 44.25 32.83
C ARG A 643 -84.62 43.17 31.76
N ASP A 644 -85.45 43.20 30.71
CA ASP A 644 -85.29 42.34 29.53
C ASP A 644 -83.91 42.52 28.86
N VAL A 645 -83.42 41.46 28.22
CA VAL A 645 -82.12 41.44 27.53
C VAL A 645 -82.11 42.44 26.38
N GLU A 646 -81.09 43.30 26.32
CA GLU A 646 -80.88 44.20 25.17
C GLU A 646 -80.16 43.41 24.07
N GLU A 647 -80.92 43.03 23.04
CA GLU A 647 -80.41 42.41 21.81
C GLU A 647 -80.02 43.48 20.77
N ILE A 648 -78.77 43.42 20.32
CA ILE A 648 -78.25 44.25 19.23
C ILE A 648 -78.42 43.49 17.90
N PRO A 649 -79.13 44.06 16.90
CA PRO A 649 -79.34 43.42 15.61
C PRO A 649 -78.05 42.99 14.89
N GLU A 650 -78.13 41.90 14.10
CA GLU A 650 -76.99 41.34 13.36
C GLU A 650 -76.27 42.45 12.58
N SER A 651 -75.02 42.66 12.99
CA SER A 651 -74.14 43.70 12.50
C SER A 651 -73.01 43.08 11.69
N VAL A 652 -72.41 43.83 10.78
CA VAL A 652 -71.23 43.39 10.02
C VAL A 652 -70.12 44.42 10.08
N THR A 653 -68.87 43.97 10.14
CA THR A 653 -67.69 44.83 10.20
C THR A 653 -66.56 44.39 9.27
N ASN A 654 -65.99 45.37 8.57
CA ASN A 654 -64.71 45.27 7.87
C ASN A 654 -63.52 45.78 8.72
N SER A 655 -63.78 46.44 9.86
CA SER A 655 -62.75 46.88 10.82
C SER A 655 -62.11 45.69 11.56
N ASN A 656 -60.85 45.82 11.97
CA ASN A 656 -60.13 44.83 12.80
C ASN A 656 -60.53 44.90 14.29
N ARG A 657 -61.49 45.74 14.68
CA ARG A 657 -61.98 45.87 16.06
C ARG A 657 -63.48 46.11 16.13
N ILE A 658 -64.14 45.42 17.06
CA ILE A 658 -65.50 45.69 17.54
C ILE A 658 -65.39 46.30 18.94
N MET A 659 -66.08 47.41 19.20
CA MET A 659 -66.21 48.02 20.53
C MET A 659 -67.64 47.83 21.02
N LEU A 660 -67.84 46.94 21.98
CA LEU A 660 -69.14 46.65 22.57
C LEU A 660 -69.50 47.73 23.60
N LYS A 661 -70.75 48.19 23.60
CA LYS A 661 -71.30 49.16 24.57
C LYS A 661 -72.83 49.03 24.61
N ALA A 662 -73.45 49.44 25.71
CA ALA A 662 -74.91 49.58 25.78
C ALA A 662 -75.41 50.67 24.82
N GLY A 663 -76.63 50.51 24.30
CA GLY A 663 -77.23 51.44 23.34
C GLY A 663 -76.45 51.55 22.02
N MET A 664 -75.74 50.49 21.62
CA MET A 664 -75.21 50.42 20.25
C MET A 664 -76.32 50.13 19.25
N LYS A 665 -76.09 50.51 17.99
CA LYS A 665 -77.01 50.28 16.88
C LYS A 665 -76.52 49.09 16.06
N GLY A 666 -77.44 48.40 15.36
CA GLY A 666 -77.04 47.42 14.36
C GLY A 666 -76.29 48.12 13.22
N ARG A 667 -75.22 47.54 12.68
CA ARG A 667 -74.42 48.13 11.59
C ARG A 667 -74.51 47.30 10.32
N ARG A 668 -74.89 47.91 9.19
CA ARG A 668 -74.82 47.27 7.87
C ARG A 668 -73.74 47.89 6.99
N ILE A 669 -73.15 47.02 6.17
CA ILE A 669 -72.24 47.35 5.07
C ILE A 669 -72.90 46.77 3.80
N VAL A 670 -73.05 47.60 2.77
CA VAL A 670 -73.53 47.20 1.45
C VAL A 670 -72.38 47.39 0.47
N THR A 671 -71.83 46.30 -0.05
CA THR A 671 -70.90 46.39 -1.19
C THR A 671 -71.69 46.80 -2.43
N VAL A 672 -71.23 47.84 -3.13
CA VAL A 672 -71.89 48.39 -4.31
C VAL A 672 -70.99 48.16 -5.53
N LYS A 673 -71.53 47.52 -6.57
CA LYS A 673 -70.79 47.14 -7.78
C LYS A 673 -71.48 47.66 -9.06
N PRO A 674 -70.72 48.12 -10.07
CA PRO A 674 -71.25 48.44 -11.39
C PRO A 674 -71.77 47.19 -12.12
N PRO A 675 -72.52 47.34 -13.22
CA PRO A 675 -73.04 46.19 -13.97
C PRO A 675 -71.94 45.29 -14.52
N LEU A 676 -72.08 43.97 -14.35
CA LEU A 676 -71.12 42.98 -14.86
C LEU A 676 -70.93 43.03 -16.39
N ASP A 677 -71.88 43.63 -17.13
CA ASP A 677 -71.81 43.84 -18.57
C ASP A 677 -71.35 45.25 -18.99
N PHE A 678 -70.81 46.08 -18.07
CA PHE A 678 -70.33 47.46 -18.30
C PHE A 678 -69.56 47.62 -19.63
N ALA A 679 -68.48 46.86 -19.83
CA ALA A 679 -67.67 46.90 -21.05
C ALA A 679 -68.43 46.38 -22.28
N LYS A 680 -69.19 45.28 -22.14
CA LYS A 680 -70.00 44.69 -23.21
C LYS A 680 -71.12 45.63 -23.69
N ARG A 681 -71.60 46.52 -22.81
CA ARG A 681 -72.61 47.55 -23.08
C ARG A 681 -72.01 48.88 -23.56
N LYS A 682 -70.68 49.02 -23.59
CA LYS A 682 -70.00 50.30 -23.87
C LYS A 682 -70.42 51.40 -22.89
N MET A 683 -70.50 51.07 -21.60
CA MET A 683 -70.64 52.08 -20.55
C MET A 683 -69.32 52.84 -20.40
N ARG A 684 -69.42 54.16 -20.23
CA ARG A 684 -68.30 55.06 -19.95
C ARG A 684 -68.23 55.45 -18.49
N ARG A 685 -69.38 55.55 -17.81
CA ARG A 685 -69.48 55.98 -16.41
C ARG A 685 -70.83 55.55 -15.81
N VAL A 686 -70.82 55.04 -14.58
CA VAL A 686 -72.03 54.73 -13.81
C VAL A 686 -71.95 55.46 -12.48
N LYS A 687 -72.90 56.36 -12.23
CA LYS A 687 -73.06 57.02 -10.93
C LYS A 687 -74.22 56.39 -10.18
N VAL A 688 -74.06 56.15 -8.88
CA VAL A 688 -75.12 55.66 -8.01
C VAL A 688 -75.11 56.45 -6.70
N SER A 689 -76.29 56.86 -6.24
CA SER A 689 -76.48 57.35 -4.87
C SER A 689 -77.20 56.28 -4.07
N LEU A 690 -76.75 56.02 -2.85
CA LEU A 690 -77.47 55.23 -1.86
C LEU A 690 -77.95 56.14 -0.73
N ARG A 691 -79.07 55.79 -0.09
CA ARG A 691 -79.52 56.41 1.15
C ARG A 691 -80.23 55.43 2.08
N PHE A 692 -80.10 55.64 3.38
CA PHE A 692 -80.87 54.98 4.42
C PHE A 692 -81.53 56.03 5.31
N GLU A 693 -82.85 55.97 5.48
CA GLU A 693 -83.65 56.94 6.23
C GLU A 693 -84.62 56.21 7.17
N ASP A 694 -84.35 56.23 8.48
CA ASP A 694 -85.29 55.79 9.52
C ASP A 694 -85.60 56.99 10.43
N PHE A 695 -86.63 57.74 10.04
CA PHE A 695 -87.08 58.93 10.77
C PHE A 695 -87.57 58.63 12.20
N ALA A 696 -88.04 57.41 12.47
CA ALA A 696 -88.44 57.01 13.83
C ALA A 696 -87.22 56.71 14.72
N GLY A 697 -86.10 56.27 14.13
CA GLY A 697 -84.81 56.11 14.80
C GLY A 697 -83.92 57.36 14.81
N GLY A 698 -84.34 58.44 14.14
CA GLY A 698 -83.52 59.64 13.94
C GLY A 698 -82.27 59.39 13.07
N LEU A 699 -82.37 58.46 12.12
CA LEU A 699 -81.24 58.01 11.29
C LEU A 699 -81.39 58.48 9.84
N SER A 700 -80.31 59.04 9.29
CA SER A 700 -80.22 59.43 7.88
C SER A 700 -78.76 59.31 7.42
N PHE A 701 -78.50 58.45 6.44
CA PHE A 701 -77.19 58.26 5.80
C PHE A 701 -77.36 58.33 4.28
N ALA A 702 -76.40 58.92 3.56
CA ALA A 702 -76.41 58.95 2.11
C ALA A 702 -74.99 59.06 1.55
N GLU A 703 -74.73 58.41 0.42
CA GLU A 703 -73.40 58.36 -0.20
C GLU A 703 -73.50 58.22 -1.73
N ASP A 704 -72.57 58.86 -2.45
CA ASP A 704 -72.48 58.88 -3.92
C ASP A 704 -71.23 58.11 -4.39
N PHE A 705 -71.41 57.09 -5.22
CA PHE A 705 -70.34 56.31 -5.85
C PHE A 705 -70.30 56.55 -7.37
N ASP A 706 -69.12 56.44 -7.95
CA ASP A 706 -68.85 56.76 -9.35
C ASP A 706 -67.86 55.76 -9.95
N PHE A 707 -68.32 54.98 -10.94
CA PHE A 707 -67.57 53.85 -11.51
C PHE A 707 -67.29 54.07 -13.00
N ASP A 708 -66.03 53.96 -13.39
CA ASP A 708 -65.55 54.08 -14.77
C ASP A 708 -65.18 52.73 -15.43
N ASN A 709 -65.24 51.62 -14.67
CA ASN A 709 -64.88 50.29 -15.11
C ASN A 709 -65.70 49.19 -14.37
N ALA A 710 -65.60 47.94 -14.83
CA ALA A 710 -66.39 46.81 -14.31
C ALA A 710 -65.88 46.16 -13.02
N GLN A 711 -64.67 46.50 -12.56
CA GLN A 711 -64.01 45.89 -11.39
C GLN A 711 -64.03 46.78 -10.14
N ALA A 712 -64.46 48.05 -10.27
CA ALA A 712 -64.60 48.96 -9.15
C ALA A 712 -65.72 48.52 -8.18
N SER A 713 -65.59 48.90 -6.90
CA SER A 713 -66.63 48.70 -5.90
C SER A 713 -66.60 49.81 -4.85
N GLY A 714 -67.76 50.15 -4.30
CA GLY A 714 -67.90 50.96 -3.09
C GLY A 714 -68.43 50.15 -1.91
N GLU A 715 -68.38 50.71 -0.71
CA GLU A 715 -69.02 50.15 0.49
C GLU A 715 -69.86 51.26 1.15
N PHE A 716 -71.18 51.11 1.14
CA PHE A 716 -72.10 52.03 1.82
C PHE A 716 -72.39 51.49 3.22
N GLU A 717 -72.03 52.26 4.26
CA GLU A 717 -72.23 51.87 5.66
C GLU A 717 -73.35 52.69 6.33
N TYR A 718 -74.20 52.02 7.12
CA TYR A 718 -75.24 52.69 7.91
C TYR A 718 -75.57 51.93 9.20
N ASP A 719 -75.92 52.70 10.23
CA ASP A 719 -76.54 52.16 11.46
C ASP A 719 -78.05 51.94 11.24
N TYR A 720 -78.64 50.98 11.94
CA TYR A 720 -80.09 50.72 12.00
C TYR A 720 -80.52 50.26 13.41
N LEU A 721 -81.81 50.42 13.74
CA LEU A 721 -82.37 50.01 15.05
C LEU A 721 -83.24 48.75 14.97
N ASP A 722 -83.81 48.46 13.80
CA ASP A 722 -84.90 47.49 13.65
C ASP A 722 -84.73 46.70 12.33
N PRO A 723 -84.59 45.37 12.38
CA PRO A 723 -84.47 44.52 11.18
C PRO A 723 -85.64 44.65 10.19
N ALA A 724 -86.84 44.99 10.65
CA ALA A 724 -87.99 45.21 9.75
C ALA A 724 -87.89 46.52 8.96
N ARG A 725 -87.05 47.47 9.42
CA ARG A 725 -86.88 48.82 8.83
C ARG A 725 -85.48 49.08 8.26
N MET A 726 -84.64 48.06 8.12
CA MET A 726 -83.24 48.18 7.67
C MET A 726 -83.02 48.36 6.14
N ARG A 727 -84.07 48.66 5.36
CA ARG A 727 -83.99 48.81 3.90
C ARG A 727 -83.42 50.16 3.49
N TYR A 728 -82.42 50.14 2.61
CA TYR A 728 -81.89 51.34 1.96
C TYR A 728 -82.57 51.55 0.60
N GLU A 729 -82.42 52.74 0.03
CA GLU A 729 -82.77 53.02 -1.36
C GLU A 729 -81.52 53.33 -2.18
N TYR A 730 -81.57 53.05 -3.48
CA TYR A 730 -80.56 53.50 -4.44
C TYR A 730 -81.20 54.13 -5.68
N LYS A 731 -80.51 55.11 -6.28
CA LYS A 731 -80.78 55.64 -7.62
C LYS A 731 -79.50 55.56 -8.45
N ALA A 732 -79.59 55.31 -9.74
CA ALA A 732 -78.41 55.14 -10.60
C ALA A 732 -78.56 55.84 -11.94
N SER A 733 -77.44 56.20 -12.56
CA SER A 733 -77.37 56.71 -13.94
C SER A 733 -76.19 56.10 -14.70
N TYR A 734 -76.41 55.81 -15.98
CA TYR A 734 -75.57 54.97 -16.82
C TYR A 734 -75.26 55.72 -18.12
N LEU A 735 -74.08 56.32 -18.21
CA LEU A 735 -73.59 57.02 -19.40
C LEU A 735 -72.85 56.06 -20.32
N LEU A 736 -73.30 55.94 -21.56
CA LEU A 736 -72.64 55.15 -22.61
C LEU A 736 -71.58 55.95 -23.39
N GLU A 737 -70.66 55.26 -24.07
CA GLU A 737 -69.67 55.83 -24.99
C GLU A 737 -70.30 56.76 -26.04
N ASN A 738 -71.50 56.42 -26.54
CA ASN A 738 -72.23 57.18 -27.55
C ASN A 738 -72.98 58.42 -27.00
N GLY A 739 -72.80 58.76 -25.72
CA GLY A 739 -73.47 59.88 -25.05
C GLY A 739 -74.89 59.59 -24.56
N THR A 740 -75.46 58.41 -24.82
CA THR A 740 -76.77 58.03 -24.26
C THR A 740 -76.67 57.88 -22.75
N ASN A 741 -77.63 58.44 -22.01
CA ASN A 741 -77.78 58.26 -20.57
C ASN A 741 -79.08 57.51 -20.27
N LYS A 742 -79.03 56.48 -19.41
CA LYS A 742 -80.21 55.88 -18.77
C LYS A 742 -80.16 56.11 -17.26
N SER A 743 -81.31 56.10 -16.59
CA SER A 743 -81.37 56.21 -15.13
C SER A 743 -82.41 55.30 -14.49
N VAL A 744 -82.14 54.92 -13.24
CA VAL A 744 -83.05 54.26 -12.30
C VAL A 744 -83.31 55.26 -11.18
N ASN A 745 -84.57 55.63 -10.95
CA ASN A 745 -84.98 56.45 -9.82
C ASN A 745 -84.86 55.67 -8.50
N TRP A 746 -85.03 56.35 -7.36
CA TRP A 746 -84.98 55.72 -6.04
C TRP A 746 -85.81 54.43 -5.98
N ALA A 747 -85.14 53.33 -5.67
CA ALA A 747 -85.73 52.00 -5.52
C ALA A 747 -85.20 51.34 -4.23
N PRO A 748 -86.06 50.71 -3.41
CA PRO A 748 -85.68 50.08 -2.16
C PRO A 748 -84.93 48.76 -2.38
N ASN A 749 -84.02 48.43 -1.47
CA ASN A 749 -83.27 47.16 -1.46
C ASN A 749 -82.82 46.79 -0.03
N ASP A 750 -82.56 45.49 0.21
CA ASP A 750 -82.08 44.90 1.46
C ASP A 750 -80.84 44.00 1.28
N THR A 751 -80.37 43.80 0.03
CA THR A 751 -79.17 43.00 -0.27
C THR A 751 -77.88 43.72 0.13
N THR A 752 -76.96 43.00 0.77
CA THR A 752 -75.61 43.50 1.15
C THR A 752 -74.60 43.48 -0.01
N ASP A 753 -74.96 42.97 -1.19
CA ASP A 753 -74.16 43.07 -2.42
C ASP A 753 -75.01 43.60 -3.58
N LEU A 754 -74.97 44.94 -3.77
CA LEU A 754 -75.70 45.65 -4.81
C LEU A 754 -74.92 45.61 -6.13
N VAL A 755 -75.14 44.55 -6.91
CA VAL A 755 -74.74 44.54 -8.33
C VAL A 755 -75.77 45.32 -9.15
N LEU A 756 -75.40 46.53 -9.57
CA LEU A 756 -76.24 47.40 -10.39
C LEU A 756 -76.60 46.75 -11.73
N LYS A 757 -77.80 47.04 -12.25
CA LYS A 757 -78.29 46.53 -13.54
C LYS A 757 -78.85 47.68 -14.36
N MET A 758 -78.38 47.81 -15.60
CA MET A 758 -78.91 48.80 -16.54
C MET A 758 -80.33 48.38 -16.98
N PRO A 759 -81.32 49.30 -16.94
CA PRO A 759 -82.65 49.08 -17.53
C PRO A 759 -82.61 49.21 -19.07
#